data_AF-A0A952SZ60-F1
#
_entry.id   AF-A0A952SZ60-F1
#
_cell.length_a   1.000
_cell.length_b   1.000
_cell.length_c   1.000
_cell.angle_alpha   90.00
_cell.angle_beta   90.00
_cell.angle_gamma   90.00
#
_symmetry.space_group_name_H-M   'P 1'
#
loop_
_entity.id
_entity.type
_entity.pdbx_description
1 polymer ?
#
loop_
_entity_poly.entity_id
_entity_poly.type
_entity_poly.pdbx_seq_one_letter_code
_entity_poly.pdbx_strand_id
1 'polypeptide(L)'
;MKNNIYKSLISGAKQGLFALALAAMPSLLVAQATYSLNYTGSVQTLNLQAGPYQIECWGGNGGDGGLTAVTLGTGGKSGYSKGVYTINAPTTLYIYVGGKGQSNNIAGAGLVTAPGGWNGGGGGWSGSTNTYFRGGGGGASHVATTAGILSTMSGNQSDILIVAGGGGGSGGGASAAYVGPGGNGGGLSGQNGLLGSSQTTHYGGGGTQSAGGAGGAAVGYIGNPGSFGLGGNGGNGTGNAYPAGGGGGGWYGGGGGCIQGGSGGGGSSYIGGVTGGVTYTLGASGYVPNPDVTGNGYVIITQLAVPCAASIETPTITGSVPENSICLHAGEIENFGVVYPGVAYIGVNYNWLASSSPNGPFSSVGTTGNPGFTTPGMGATAVYYKVEATCVSAGITVSSDIYATLPNPTIALSSVPDFANFTEGNLTVCSNYHYTVTAGGAVTYTWTDGAGQVSQNVNPYILTPAAAYPDYTVTATSAEGCTDTDTMTIVATLDRPVVSIITSTTTICKGASVSMIATGNAMSYTWAVNGNNTPATVITPAVSGAYVVNVSAANGCTNMAVQPITVNPLPDVAIVSSNLPDICKGELAKLQATGAQNYEWISNYGSSYYGDEIFVNPDVTTTYSVIGTSAQGCVNTSTGVEQKVHACVGINELGVLSDELRVYPNPSNGAFTIELNNGGLQKTLELFDLTGRKVLSNTTSNDKINLDVSELQNGIYFLNVKSNTGVETVKIVKQ
;
A
#
# COMPACT_ATOMS: atom_id res chain seq x y z
N MET A 1 -3.96 -26.57 -39.33
CA MET A 1 -3.37 -26.26 -40.67
C MET A 1 -2.09 -25.46 -40.41
N LYS A 2 -0.96 -25.74 -41.08
CA LYS A 2 -0.29 -24.85 -42.07
C LYS A 2 -0.35 -23.34 -41.71
N ASN A 3 0.76 -22.56 -41.70
CA ASN A 3 2.16 -22.89 -42.01
C ASN A 3 3.18 -21.85 -41.44
N ASN A 4 4.48 -22.17 -41.58
CA ASN A 4 5.69 -21.31 -41.45
C ASN A 4 5.60 -20.02 -42.33
N ILE A 5 6.42 -18.95 -42.26
CA ILE A 5 7.90 -18.72 -42.23
C ILE A 5 8.14 -17.24 -41.75
N TYR A 6 9.05 -16.81 -40.85
CA TYR A 6 10.54 -16.80 -40.73
C TYR A 6 11.30 -15.61 -41.41
N LYS A 7 12.38 -15.11 -40.76
CA LYS A 7 13.33 -13.99 -41.09
C LYS A 7 12.84 -12.55 -40.72
N SER A 8 13.70 -11.58 -40.36
CA SER A 8 15.18 -11.50 -40.41
C SER A 8 15.83 -10.81 -39.18
N LEU A 9 17.14 -11.08 -39.00
CA LEU A 9 18.13 -10.53 -38.06
C LEU A 9 18.27 -8.98 -38.16
N ILE A 10 18.91 -8.23 -37.26
CA ILE A 10 20.18 -8.37 -36.49
C ILE A 10 20.01 -7.63 -35.13
N SER A 11 20.68 -7.93 -34.01
CA SER A 11 21.82 -8.83 -33.65
C SER A 11 21.36 -9.96 -32.69
N GLY A 12 22.08 -10.62 -31.76
CA GLY A 12 23.45 -10.55 -31.20
C GLY A 12 23.57 -9.59 -29.99
N ALA A 13 24.18 -9.91 -28.84
CA ALA A 13 24.87 -11.11 -28.32
C ALA A 13 24.49 -11.27 -26.81
N LYS A 14 25.02 -12.14 -25.93
CA LYS A 14 26.20 -13.04 -25.96
C LYS A 14 25.91 -14.39 -25.27
N GLN A 15 26.11 -14.50 -23.94
CA GLN A 15 25.98 -15.73 -23.13
C GLN A 15 25.69 -15.37 -21.67
N GLY A 16 24.86 -16.17 -20.98
CA GLY A 16 24.49 -15.98 -19.57
C GLY A 16 23.26 -16.81 -19.19
N LEU A 17 23.42 -18.13 -19.09
CA LEU A 17 22.31 -19.05 -18.83
C LEU A 17 22.23 -19.40 -17.34
N PHE A 18 21.24 -18.85 -16.62
CA PHE A 18 20.73 -19.44 -15.38
C PHE A 18 19.23 -19.14 -15.25
N ALA A 19 18.45 -20.13 -14.80
CA ALA A 19 17.00 -20.02 -14.67
C ALA A 19 16.61 -19.58 -13.27
N LEU A 20 15.64 -18.66 -13.17
CA LEU A 20 15.08 -18.23 -11.90
C LEU A 20 14.12 -19.32 -11.37
N ALA A 21 14.59 -20.11 -10.41
CA ALA A 21 13.76 -21.09 -9.71
C ALA A 21 13.23 -20.48 -8.41
N LEU A 22 11.97 -20.02 -8.43
CA LEU A 22 11.30 -19.44 -7.27
C LEU A 22 10.95 -20.55 -6.24
N ALA A 23 11.93 -20.90 -5.40
CA ALA A 23 11.75 -21.87 -4.33
C ALA A 23 11.03 -21.23 -3.14
N ALA A 24 9.71 -21.45 -3.04
CA ALA A 24 8.96 -21.10 -1.84
C ALA A 24 9.54 -21.86 -0.62
N MET A 25 9.99 -21.13 0.40
CA MET A 25 10.59 -21.71 1.60
C MET A 25 9.54 -22.49 2.40
N PRO A 26 9.69 -23.81 2.59
CA PRO A 26 8.85 -24.56 3.53
C PRO A 26 9.30 -24.23 4.95
N SER A 27 8.37 -23.96 5.85
CA SER A 27 8.66 -23.92 7.29
C SER A 27 9.20 -25.28 7.73
N LEU A 28 10.46 -25.31 8.17
CA LEU A 28 11.21 -26.56 8.37
C LEU A 28 10.85 -27.28 9.68
N LEU A 29 9.57 -27.65 9.81
CA LEU A 29 9.15 -28.67 10.78
C LEU A 29 9.70 -30.01 10.28
N VAL A 30 10.70 -30.56 10.99
CA VAL A 30 11.37 -31.82 10.61
C VAL A 30 10.33 -32.95 10.58
N ALA A 31 9.97 -33.38 9.38
CA ALA A 31 8.89 -34.35 9.18
C ALA A 31 9.29 -35.73 9.70
N GLN A 32 8.43 -36.32 10.54
CA GLN A 32 8.56 -37.71 10.96
C GLN A 32 8.44 -38.64 9.76
N ALA A 33 9.44 -39.49 9.54
CA ALA A 33 9.45 -40.43 8.42
C ALA A 33 8.24 -41.37 8.52
N THR A 34 7.31 -41.23 7.57
CA THR A 34 6.03 -41.93 7.54
C THR A 34 5.94 -42.76 6.27
N TYR A 35 5.79 -44.07 6.41
CA TYR A 35 5.78 -45.03 5.32
C TYR A 35 4.40 -45.70 5.22
N SER A 36 3.69 -45.45 4.12
CA SER A 36 2.35 -46.02 3.87
C SER A 36 2.43 -47.13 2.82
N LEU A 37 2.16 -48.37 3.25
CA LEU A 37 2.28 -49.57 2.43
C LEU A 37 0.89 -50.09 2.02
N ASN A 38 0.66 -50.08 0.71
CA ASN A 38 -0.57 -50.57 0.07
C ASN A 38 -0.52 -52.09 -0.14
N TYR A 39 -1.64 -52.69 -0.53
CA TYR A 39 -1.68 -54.09 -0.93
C TYR A 39 -0.96 -54.35 -2.27
N THR A 40 -0.06 -55.33 -2.29
CA THR A 40 0.76 -55.72 -3.47
C THR A 40 0.69 -57.22 -3.82
N GLY A 41 -0.07 -58.03 -3.06
CA GLY A 41 -0.10 -59.50 -3.22
C GLY A 41 1.26 -60.19 -3.02
N SER A 42 2.21 -59.51 -2.36
CA SER A 42 3.60 -59.91 -2.22
C SER A 42 4.22 -59.28 -0.96
N VAL A 43 5.36 -59.80 -0.50
CA VAL A 43 6.10 -59.19 0.62
C VAL A 43 6.69 -57.84 0.20
N GLN A 44 6.52 -56.84 1.05
CA GLN A 44 7.23 -55.56 0.99
C GLN A 44 8.32 -55.54 2.06
N THR A 45 9.41 -54.81 1.82
CA THR A 45 10.51 -54.68 2.79
C THR A 45 10.83 -53.22 3.05
N LEU A 46 11.21 -52.90 4.28
CA LEU A 46 11.55 -51.55 4.71
C LEU A 46 12.78 -51.58 5.61
N ASN A 47 13.85 -50.93 5.18
CA ASN A 47 15.08 -50.81 5.95
C ASN A 47 15.00 -49.56 6.83
N LEU A 48 14.94 -49.77 8.14
CA LEU A 48 14.78 -48.70 9.14
C LEU A 48 16.03 -48.55 10.00
N GLN A 49 16.32 -47.30 10.39
CA GLN A 49 17.40 -46.98 11.32
C GLN A 49 16.96 -47.26 12.77
N ALA A 50 17.90 -47.21 13.72
CA ALA A 50 17.58 -47.30 15.14
C ALA A 50 16.60 -46.20 15.59
N GLY A 51 15.66 -46.54 16.48
CA GLY A 51 14.64 -45.64 17.00
C GLY A 51 13.28 -46.31 17.24
N PRO A 52 12.34 -45.62 17.92
CA PRO A 52 10.97 -46.07 18.09
C PRO A 52 10.13 -45.76 16.84
N TYR A 53 9.29 -46.71 16.42
CA TYR A 53 8.35 -46.55 15.31
C TYR A 53 6.95 -47.00 15.74
N GLN A 54 5.95 -46.16 15.53
CA GLN A 54 4.55 -46.59 15.59
C GLN A 54 4.25 -47.40 14.33
N ILE A 55 3.77 -48.62 14.51
CA ILE A 55 3.27 -49.48 13.44
C ILE A 55 1.76 -49.55 13.57
N GLU A 56 1.04 -49.29 12.48
CA GLU A 56 -0.42 -49.40 12.38
C GLU A 56 -0.78 -50.32 11.22
N CYS A 57 -1.69 -51.27 11.45
CA CYS A 57 -2.04 -52.32 10.52
C CYS A 57 -3.56 -52.46 10.41
N TRP A 58 -4.05 -52.62 9.18
CA TRP A 58 -5.42 -53.00 8.85
C TRP A 58 -5.42 -54.27 8.01
N GLY A 59 -6.19 -55.28 8.40
CA GLY A 59 -6.35 -56.51 7.62
C GLY A 59 -7.12 -56.31 6.31
N GLY A 60 -7.27 -57.37 5.51
CA GLY A 60 -8.19 -57.36 4.35
C GLY A 60 -9.65 -57.55 4.77
N ASN A 61 -10.58 -56.89 4.08
CA ASN A 61 -12.00 -57.17 4.25
C ASN A 61 -12.37 -58.54 3.65
N GLY A 62 -13.43 -59.15 4.15
CA GLY A 62 -14.05 -60.32 3.54
C GLY A 62 -14.70 -60.00 2.19
N GLY A 63 -14.96 -61.05 1.41
CA GLY A 63 -15.73 -61.00 0.19
C GLY A 63 -17.25 -60.95 0.45
N ASP A 64 -17.95 -60.35 -0.50
CA ASP A 64 -19.40 -60.17 -0.53
C ASP A 64 -20.07 -61.34 -1.27
N GLY A 65 -21.35 -61.60 -0.99
CA GLY A 65 -22.11 -62.75 -1.47
C GLY A 65 -23.63 -62.49 -1.41
N GLY A 66 -24.50 -63.49 -1.56
CA GLY A 66 -25.96 -63.29 -1.64
C GLY A 66 -26.68 -64.03 -2.78
N LEU A 67 -27.79 -63.45 -3.27
CA LEU A 67 -28.66 -64.03 -4.32
C LEU A 67 -28.61 -63.30 -5.66
N THR A 68 -28.66 -61.97 -5.59
CA THR A 68 -28.80 -61.04 -6.71
C THR A 68 -28.08 -59.75 -6.30
N ALA A 69 -27.86 -58.82 -7.24
CA ALA A 69 -27.28 -57.52 -6.94
C ALA A 69 -28.09 -56.65 -5.94
N VAL A 70 -29.29 -57.09 -5.54
CA VAL A 70 -30.22 -56.35 -4.65
C VAL A 70 -30.26 -56.91 -3.23
N THR A 71 -29.71 -58.10 -2.98
CA THR A 71 -29.64 -58.68 -1.64
C THR A 71 -28.29 -59.37 -1.46
N LEU A 72 -27.34 -58.57 -1.01
CA LEU A 72 -25.95 -58.96 -0.81
C LEU A 72 -25.62 -59.05 0.69
N GLY A 73 -25.00 -60.15 1.08
CA GLY A 73 -24.32 -60.29 2.37
C GLY A 73 -22.97 -59.59 2.28
N THR A 74 -22.69 -58.71 3.23
CA THR A 74 -21.42 -57.98 3.29
C THR A 74 -20.31 -58.86 3.84
N GLY A 75 -19.14 -58.79 3.21
CA GLY A 75 -17.93 -59.32 3.82
C GLY A 75 -17.63 -58.61 5.14
N GLY A 76 -17.17 -59.37 6.14
CA GLY A 76 -16.75 -58.82 7.43
C GLY A 76 -15.63 -57.80 7.23
N LYS A 77 -15.62 -56.74 8.03
CA LYS A 77 -14.54 -55.74 7.96
C LYS A 77 -13.26 -56.27 8.60
N SER A 78 -12.16 -55.69 8.15
CA SER A 78 -10.83 -55.88 8.71
C SER A 78 -10.74 -55.45 10.18
N GLY A 79 -9.81 -56.05 10.90
CA GLY A 79 -9.31 -55.52 12.17
C GLY A 79 -8.35 -54.36 11.97
N TYR A 80 -8.20 -53.55 13.00
CA TYR A 80 -7.17 -52.52 13.15
C TYR A 80 -6.31 -52.83 14.37
N SER A 81 -5.00 -52.72 14.24
CA SER A 81 -4.05 -52.92 15.34
C SER A 81 -2.93 -51.87 15.26
N LYS A 82 -2.48 -51.36 16.41
CA LYS A 82 -1.30 -50.49 16.48
C LYS A 82 -0.42 -50.79 17.70
N GLY A 83 0.84 -50.36 17.63
CA GLY A 83 1.77 -50.35 18.77
C GLY A 83 3.12 -49.77 18.37
N VAL A 84 4.04 -49.65 19.33
CA VAL A 84 5.38 -49.07 19.11
C VAL A 84 6.45 -50.16 19.18
N TYR A 85 7.20 -50.34 18.10
CA TYR A 85 8.41 -51.18 18.06
C TYR A 85 9.65 -50.29 18.22
N THR A 86 10.64 -50.72 19.00
CA THR A 86 11.91 -49.98 19.14
C THR A 86 13.04 -50.77 18.50
N ILE A 87 13.61 -50.18 17.45
CA ILE A 87 14.72 -50.75 16.68
C ILE A 87 16.03 -50.31 17.33
N ASN A 88 16.85 -51.28 17.76
CA ASN A 88 18.11 -51.00 18.48
C ASN A 88 19.33 -50.85 17.56
N ALA A 89 19.25 -51.36 16.33
CA ALA A 89 20.27 -51.27 15.28
C ALA A 89 19.58 -51.37 13.90
N PRO A 90 20.17 -50.86 12.81
CA PRO A 90 19.50 -50.81 11.50
C PRO A 90 18.93 -52.17 11.07
N THR A 91 17.62 -52.23 10.81
CA THR A 91 16.85 -53.47 10.70
C THR A 91 15.92 -53.43 9.49
N THR A 92 15.86 -54.55 8.75
CA THR A 92 14.84 -54.78 7.72
C THR A 92 13.56 -55.31 8.35
N LEU A 93 12.45 -54.60 8.18
CA LEU A 93 11.12 -55.13 8.45
C LEU A 93 10.52 -55.73 7.18
N TYR A 94 9.80 -56.83 7.35
CA TYR A 94 9.03 -57.52 6.30
C TYR A 94 7.54 -57.25 6.54
N ILE A 95 6.89 -56.64 5.55
CA ILE A 95 5.49 -56.21 5.61
C ILE A 95 4.67 -57.04 4.64
N TYR A 96 3.63 -57.69 5.17
CA TYR A 96 2.68 -58.50 4.41
C TYR A 96 1.30 -57.88 4.58
N VAL A 97 0.84 -57.14 3.58
CA VAL A 97 -0.48 -56.50 3.58
C VAL A 97 -1.53 -57.50 3.10
N GLY A 98 -2.60 -57.73 3.86
CA GLY A 98 -3.62 -58.73 3.54
C GLY A 98 -4.49 -58.34 2.35
N GLY A 99 -4.79 -59.28 1.45
CA GLY A 99 -5.71 -59.01 0.34
C GLY A 99 -7.19 -59.02 0.75
N LYS A 100 -8.06 -58.33 0.02
CA LYS A 100 -9.53 -58.53 0.16
C LYS A 100 -9.88 -59.96 -0.26
N GLY A 101 -10.80 -60.61 0.45
CA GLY A 101 -11.43 -61.86 -0.01
C GLY A 101 -12.28 -61.63 -1.27
N GLN A 102 -12.27 -62.57 -2.22
CA GLN A 102 -13.00 -62.39 -3.47
C GLN A 102 -14.52 -62.43 -3.24
N SER A 103 -15.22 -61.37 -3.64
CA SER A 103 -16.68 -61.35 -3.77
C SER A 103 -17.08 -62.03 -5.07
N ASN A 104 -17.73 -63.21 -5.02
CA ASN A 104 -18.20 -63.89 -6.25
C ASN A 104 -19.69 -63.62 -6.49
N ASN A 105 -19.98 -62.50 -7.15
CA ASN A 105 -21.33 -61.98 -7.39
C ASN A 105 -21.84 -62.21 -8.84
N ILE A 106 -21.30 -63.20 -9.56
CA ILE A 106 -21.62 -63.45 -10.99
C ILE A 106 -22.37 -64.77 -11.15
N ALA A 107 -23.60 -64.69 -11.68
CA ALA A 107 -24.44 -65.84 -11.96
C ALA A 107 -23.87 -66.70 -13.10
N GLY A 108 -23.83 -68.02 -12.91
CA GLY A 108 -23.38 -68.96 -13.94
C GLY A 108 -21.86 -69.01 -14.19
N ALA A 109 -21.03 -68.38 -13.34
CA ALA A 109 -19.58 -68.28 -13.53
C ALA A 109 -18.80 -69.62 -13.49
N GLY A 110 -19.45 -70.77 -13.25
CA GLY A 110 -18.83 -72.10 -13.21
C GLY A 110 -17.89 -72.37 -12.02
N LEU A 111 -17.44 -71.33 -11.32
CA LEU A 111 -16.55 -71.42 -10.16
C LEU A 111 -17.26 -72.07 -8.96
N VAL A 112 -16.66 -73.11 -8.39
CA VAL A 112 -17.10 -73.76 -7.13
C VAL A 112 -16.51 -73.11 -5.88
N THR A 113 -15.39 -72.41 -5.99
CA THR A 113 -14.73 -71.69 -4.89
C THR A 113 -14.76 -70.17 -5.10
N ALA A 114 -14.61 -69.39 -4.03
CA ALA A 114 -14.33 -67.96 -4.06
C ALA A 114 -13.03 -67.75 -3.27
N PRO A 115 -11.89 -67.53 -3.95
CA PRO A 115 -10.59 -67.34 -3.32
C PRO A 115 -10.60 -66.38 -2.13
N GLY A 116 -9.93 -66.79 -1.05
CA GLY A 116 -9.63 -65.91 0.06
C GLY A 116 -8.51 -64.92 -0.29
N GLY A 117 -8.42 -63.86 0.49
CA GLY A 117 -7.42 -62.81 0.34
C GLY A 117 -6.00 -63.31 0.65
N TRP A 118 -5.02 -62.76 -0.06
CA TRP A 118 -3.61 -63.10 0.11
C TRP A 118 -3.12 -62.82 1.55
N ASN A 119 -2.15 -63.63 2.00
CA ASN A 119 -1.77 -63.79 3.41
C ASN A 119 -2.93 -64.25 4.32
N GLY A 120 -3.56 -65.36 3.94
CA GLY A 120 -4.24 -66.24 4.89
C GLY A 120 -5.78 -66.26 4.87
N GLY A 121 -6.45 -65.62 3.92
CA GLY A 121 -7.90 -65.73 3.80
C GLY A 121 -8.35 -67.12 3.35
N GLY A 122 -9.37 -67.68 4.01
CA GLY A 122 -10.00 -68.94 3.61
C GLY A 122 -10.92 -68.77 2.40
N GLY A 123 -11.01 -69.78 1.54
CA GLY A 123 -11.89 -69.77 0.37
C GLY A 123 -13.36 -70.03 0.74
N GLY A 124 -14.28 -69.26 0.17
CA GLY A 124 -15.71 -69.59 0.18
C GLY A 124 -16.01 -70.73 -0.79
N TRP A 125 -17.03 -71.54 -0.53
CA TRP A 125 -17.36 -72.74 -1.33
C TRP A 125 -18.84 -72.81 -1.73
N SER A 126 -19.15 -73.52 -2.82
CA SER A 126 -20.50 -73.87 -3.29
C SER A 126 -20.49 -75.25 -3.96
N GLY A 127 -21.47 -76.09 -3.65
CA GLY A 127 -21.67 -77.39 -4.30
C GLY A 127 -22.42 -77.32 -5.62
N SER A 128 -22.86 -76.12 -6.03
CA SER A 128 -23.61 -75.86 -7.25
C SER A 128 -22.93 -74.78 -8.10
N THR A 129 -22.91 -74.97 -9.42
CA THR A 129 -22.47 -73.97 -10.42
C THR A 129 -23.52 -72.90 -10.70
N ASN A 130 -24.71 -73.03 -10.10
CA ASN A 130 -25.85 -72.11 -10.26
C ASN A 130 -25.70 -70.84 -9.41
N THR A 131 -26.68 -69.93 -9.48
CA THR A 131 -26.61 -68.49 -9.14
C THR A 131 -26.40 -68.07 -7.67
N TYR A 132 -25.70 -68.85 -6.84
CA TYR A 132 -25.51 -68.53 -5.41
C TYR A 132 -24.14 -67.88 -5.12
N PHE A 133 -24.16 -66.64 -4.64
CA PHE A 133 -22.97 -65.81 -4.43
C PHE A 133 -22.37 -65.99 -3.04
N ARG A 134 -21.06 -65.77 -2.91
CA ARG A 134 -20.29 -66.06 -1.68
C ARG A 134 -18.99 -65.27 -1.63
N GLY A 135 -18.53 -64.98 -0.41
CA GLY A 135 -17.23 -64.38 -0.15
C GLY A 135 -16.15 -65.38 0.25
N GLY A 136 -14.94 -65.20 -0.28
CA GLY A 136 -13.73 -65.62 0.43
C GLY A 136 -13.48 -64.74 1.67
N GLY A 137 -12.75 -65.23 2.67
CA GLY A 137 -12.28 -64.40 3.79
C GLY A 137 -11.13 -63.49 3.38
N GLY A 138 -10.99 -62.33 4.02
CA GLY A 138 -9.85 -61.43 3.84
C GLY A 138 -8.57 -61.97 4.46
N GLY A 139 -7.42 -61.56 3.93
CA GLY A 139 -6.12 -61.90 4.50
C GLY A 139 -5.78 -61.09 5.74
N ALA A 140 -4.84 -61.58 6.54
CA ALA A 140 -4.26 -60.80 7.63
C ALA A 140 -3.21 -59.81 7.08
N SER A 141 -3.09 -58.64 7.69
CA SER A 141 -1.90 -57.79 7.53
C SER A 141 -0.96 -58.00 8.71
N HIS A 142 0.35 -58.08 8.48
CA HIS A 142 1.32 -58.16 9.57
C HIS A 142 2.70 -57.58 9.21
N VAL A 143 3.48 -57.29 10.24
CA VAL A 143 4.88 -56.85 10.15
C VAL A 143 5.75 -57.76 11.00
N ALA A 144 6.89 -58.20 10.46
CA ALA A 144 7.84 -59.09 11.12
C ALA A 144 9.29 -58.67 10.89
N THR A 145 10.22 -59.13 11.74
CA THR A 145 11.68 -58.97 11.56
C THR A 145 12.31 -60.07 10.69
N THR A 146 11.56 -61.13 10.41
CA THR A 146 11.97 -62.29 9.59
C THR A 146 10.98 -62.50 8.45
N ALA A 147 11.46 -62.96 7.30
CA ALA A 147 10.60 -63.24 6.14
C ALA A 147 9.79 -64.54 6.31
N GLY A 148 8.47 -64.43 6.23
CA GLY A 148 7.55 -65.56 6.13
C GLY A 148 6.11 -65.07 5.95
N ILE A 149 5.27 -65.82 5.21
CA ILE A 149 3.81 -65.58 5.28
C ILE A 149 3.30 -66.07 6.63
N LEU A 150 2.23 -65.49 7.17
CA LEU A 150 1.88 -65.66 8.58
C LEU A 150 1.72 -67.14 8.99
N SER A 151 1.15 -67.97 8.10
CA SER A 151 0.97 -69.41 8.32
C SER A 151 2.25 -70.23 8.42
N THR A 152 3.37 -69.72 7.89
CA THR A 152 4.69 -70.39 7.92
C THR A 152 5.52 -70.05 9.17
N MET A 153 5.14 -69.02 9.93
CA MET A 153 5.93 -68.50 11.05
C MET A 153 5.51 -69.04 12.43
N SER A 154 4.81 -70.18 12.48
CA SER A 154 4.37 -70.81 13.74
C SER A 154 5.54 -71.23 14.65
N GLY A 155 6.74 -71.47 14.10
CA GLY A 155 7.98 -71.67 14.86
C GLY A 155 8.73 -70.38 15.23
N ASN A 156 8.46 -69.26 14.54
CA ASN A 156 9.18 -67.99 14.68
C ASN A 156 8.27 -66.88 15.24
N GLN A 157 7.40 -67.24 16.19
CA GLN A 157 6.38 -66.33 16.73
C GLN A 157 6.94 -65.07 17.40
N SER A 158 8.19 -65.12 17.88
CA SER A 158 8.96 -63.98 18.41
C SER A 158 9.18 -62.86 17.39
N ASP A 159 9.22 -63.21 16.11
CA ASP A 159 9.67 -62.32 15.04
C ASP A 159 8.49 -61.51 14.47
N ILE A 160 7.26 -61.85 14.88
CA ILE A 160 6.01 -61.22 14.45
C ILE A 160 5.72 -60.06 15.38
N LEU A 161 5.86 -58.83 14.89
CA LEU A 161 5.71 -57.63 15.72
C LEU A 161 4.22 -57.37 16.01
N ILE A 162 3.40 -57.37 14.96
CA ILE A 162 2.00 -57.01 15.02
C ILE A 162 1.22 -57.65 13.86
N VAL A 163 -0.03 -58.05 14.13
CA VAL A 163 -0.98 -58.61 13.15
C VAL A 163 -2.32 -57.87 13.25
N ALA A 164 -2.93 -57.56 12.12
CA ALA A 164 -4.32 -57.14 12.01
C ALA A 164 -5.11 -58.19 11.23
N GLY A 165 -6.09 -58.81 11.89
CA GLY A 165 -6.89 -59.90 11.33
C GLY A 165 -7.80 -59.45 10.18
N GLY A 166 -7.92 -60.29 9.15
CA GLY A 166 -8.87 -60.12 8.06
C GLY A 166 -10.29 -60.51 8.44
N GLY A 167 -11.27 -59.91 7.77
CA GLY A 167 -12.69 -60.20 7.97
C GLY A 167 -13.14 -61.50 7.29
N GLY A 168 -14.11 -62.19 7.87
CA GLY A 168 -14.72 -63.38 7.27
C GLY A 168 -15.51 -63.07 6.00
N GLY A 169 -15.56 -64.03 5.08
CA GLY A 169 -16.38 -63.99 3.88
C GLY A 169 -17.86 -64.22 4.21
N SER A 170 -18.72 -63.54 3.47
CA SER A 170 -20.18 -63.69 3.61
C SER A 170 -20.70 -65.00 3.02
N GLY A 171 -21.80 -65.50 3.60
CA GLY A 171 -22.57 -66.64 3.10
C GLY A 171 -23.82 -66.18 2.36
N GLY A 172 -24.06 -66.70 1.16
CA GLY A 172 -25.32 -66.53 0.42
C GLY A 172 -26.26 -67.73 0.55
N GLY A 173 -27.46 -67.65 -0.04
CA GLY A 173 -28.46 -68.70 0.06
C GLY A 173 -29.58 -68.55 -0.97
N ALA A 174 -30.76 -69.12 -0.69
CA ALA A 174 -31.91 -69.12 -1.61
C ALA A 174 -33.03 -68.13 -1.24
N SER A 175 -32.87 -67.33 -0.18
CA SER A 175 -33.64 -66.11 0.07
C SER A 175 -32.84 -65.16 0.98
N ALA A 176 -33.34 -63.95 1.24
CA ALA A 176 -32.73 -63.01 2.18
C ALA A 176 -32.54 -63.61 3.59
N ALA A 177 -33.41 -64.53 4.01
CA ALA A 177 -33.31 -65.27 5.27
C ALA A 177 -32.24 -66.38 5.27
N TYR A 178 -31.33 -66.38 4.30
CA TYR A 178 -30.15 -67.25 4.20
C TYR A 178 -28.92 -66.46 3.74
N VAL A 179 -28.85 -65.17 4.07
CA VAL A 179 -27.72 -64.30 3.77
C VAL A 179 -27.04 -63.88 5.08
N GLY A 180 -25.84 -64.40 5.31
CA GLY A 180 -25.05 -64.15 6.53
C GLY A 180 -23.88 -63.21 6.26
N PRO A 181 -23.78 -62.03 6.91
CA PRO A 181 -22.60 -61.19 6.81
C PRO A 181 -21.42 -61.83 7.57
N GLY A 182 -20.21 -61.64 7.05
CA GLY A 182 -19.00 -62.23 7.62
C GLY A 182 -18.58 -61.59 8.94
N GLY A 183 -17.93 -62.38 9.80
CA GLY A 183 -17.43 -61.90 11.09
C GLY A 183 -16.30 -60.89 10.90
N ASN A 184 -16.33 -59.77 11.62
CA ASN A 184 -15.26 -58.77 11.54
C ASN A 184 -13.96 -59.32 12.14
N GLY A 185 -12.84 -59.11 11.45
CA GLY A 185 -11.50 -59.35 11.99
C GLY A 185 -11.11 -58.26 12.99
N GLY A 186 -10.04 -58.50 13.75
CA GLY A 186 -9.57 -57.53 14.76
C GLY A 186 -9.81 -57.98 16.19
N GLY A 187 -9.09 -57.37 17.14
CA GLY A 187 -9.18 -57.71 18.56
C GLY A 187 -8.42 -58.98 18.93
N LEU A 188 -8.41 -59.30 20.23
CA LEU A 188 -7.81 -60.53 20.77
C LEU A 188 -8.58 -61.80 20.31
N SER A 189 -9.86 -61.65 20.00
CA SER A 189 -10.66 -62.60 19.23
C SER A 189 -11.33 -61.86 18.09
N GLY A 190 -11.26 -62.42 16.88
CA GLY A 190 -12.16 -62.00 15.80
C GLY A 190 -13.60 -62.29 16.16
N GLN A 191 -14.54 -61.64 15.47
CA GLN A 191 -15.98 -61.93 15.63
C GLN A 191 -16.37 -63.18 14.85
N ASN A 192 -17.35 -63.92 15.38
CA ASN A 192 -18.04 -64.99 14.67
C ASN A 192 -18.74 -64.44 13.42
N GLY A 193 -18.91 -65.29 12.40
CA GLY A 193 -19.85 -65.03 11.32
C GLY A 193 -21.29 -64.92 11.84
N LEU A 194 -22.14 -64.17 11.15
CA LEU A 194 -23.58 -64.06 11.45
C LEU A 194 -24.41 -64.81 10.42
N LEU A 195 -25.64 -65.17 10.81
CA LEU A 195 -26.57 -65.99 10.02
C LEU A 195 -27.73 -65.15 9.46
N GLY A 196 -28.27 -65.57 8.32
CA GLY A 196 -29.60 -65.14 7.87
C GLY A 196 -30.76 -65.95 8.48
N SER A 197 -30.48 -67.16 8.98
CA SER A 197 -31.47 -68.15 9.43
C SER A 197 -31.30 -68.55 10.91
N SER A 198 -32.26 -69.28 11.47
CA SER A 198 -32.32 -69.62 12.91
C SER A 198 -31.41 -70.78 13.36
N GLN A 199 -30.48 -71.27 12.52
CA GLN A 199 -29.66 -72.45 12.80
C GLN A 199 -28.29 -72.09 13.37
N THR A 200 -28.20 -71.99 14.69
CA THR A 200 -27.11 -71.35 15.47
C THR A 200 -25.71 -71.95 15.34
N THR A 201 -25.51 -73.04 14.59
CA THR A 201 -24.21 -73.73 14.44
C THR A 201 -23.56 -73.55 13.06
N HIS A 202 -24.22 -72.92 12.09
CA HIS A 202 -23.77 -72.91 10.69
C HIS A 202 -22.65 -71.89 10.37
N TYR A 203 -22.40 -70.91 11.24
CA TYR A 203 -21.36 -69.89 11.03
C TYR A 203 -19.96 -70.38 11.48
N GLY A 204 -18.92 -69.83 10.87
CA GLY A 204 -17.55 -69.97 11.38
C GLY A 204 -17.30 -69.07 12.59
N GLY A 205 -16.74 -69.63 13.66
CA GLY A 205 -16.30 -68.87 14.83
C GLY A 205 -15.11 -67.97 14.51
N GLY A 206 -14.92 -66.90 15.28
CA GLY A 206 -13.73 -66.06 15.18
C GLY A 206 -12.46 -66.76 15.68
N GLY A 207 -11.30 -66.43 15.12
CA GLY A 207 -10.01 -66.87 15.65
C GLY A 207 -9.66 -66.15 16.95
N THR A 208 -8.86 -66.77 17.82
CA THR A 208 -8.48 -66.23 19.15
C THR A 208 -6.96 -66.01 19.26
N GLN A 209 -6.43 -65.71 20.45
CA GLN A 209 -4.97 -65.63 20.68
C GLN A 209 -4.27 -67.00 20.69
N SER A 210 -5.00 -68.11 20.82
CA SER A 210 -4.44 -69.46 21.06
C SER A 210 -5.02 -70.56 20.18
N ALA A 211 -6.11 -70.31 19.44
CA ALA A 211 -6.75 -71.28 18.58
C ALA A 211 -7.44 -70.63 17.37
N GLY A 212 -7.48 -71.39 16.27
CA GLY A 212 -8.31 -71.06 15.11
C GLY A 212 -9.80 -71.14 15.44
N GLY A 213 -10.59 -70.29 14.77
CA GLY A 213 -12.03 -70.29 14.95
C GLY A 213 -12.64 -71.62 14.48
N ALA A 214 -13.57 -72.17 15.27
CA ALA A 214 -14.27 -73.40 14.91
C ALA A 214 -15.03 -73.22 13.58
N GLY A 215 -14.98 -74.21 12.69
CA GLY A 215 -15.77 -74.20 11.46
C GLY A 215 -17.26 -74.46 11.74
N GLY A 216 -18.14 -73.91 10.92
CA GLY A 216 -19.59 -74.11 11.04
C GLY A 216 -19.98 -75.58 10.86
N ALA A 217 -20.92 -76.07 11.66
CA ALA A 217 -21.29 -77.48 11.72
C ALA A 217 -22.79 -77.70 11.44
N ALA A 218 -23.07 -78.56 10.46
CA ALA A 218 -24.39 -79.10 10.16
C ALA A 218 -24.29 -80.61 9.87
N VAL A 219 -25.41 -81.33 9.92
CA VAL A 219 -25.41 -82.79 9.69
C VAL A 219 -24.94 -83.10 8.26
N GLY A 220 -23.76 -83.69 8.13
CA GLY A 220 -23.11 -84.02 6.85
C GLY A 220 -22.33 -82.88 6.17
N TYR A 221 -22.25 -81.69 6.79
CA TYR A 221 -21.55 -80.53 6.22
C TYR A 221 -20.77 -79.77 7.30
N ILE A 222 -19.44 -79.76 7.17
CA ILE A 222 -18.52 -79.17 8.16
C ILE A 222 -17.63 -78.14 7.45
N GLY A 223 -17.68 -76.89 7.92
CA GLY A 223 -16.72 -75.86 7.59
C GLY A 223 -15.36 -76.18 8.19
N ASN A 224 -14.27 -75.83 7.52
CA ASN A 224 -12.95 -76.07 8.08
C ASN A 224 -12.70 -75.08 9.24
N PRO A 225 -12.07 -75.51 10.35
CA PRO A 225 -11.59 -74.57 11.35
C PRO A 225 -10.48 -73.69 10.77
N GLY A 226 -10.29 -72.51 11.37
CA GLY A 226 -9.08 -71.74 11.15
C GLY A 226 -7.85 -72.40 11.79
N SER A 227 -6.68 -71.85 11.52
CA SER A 227 -5.41 -72.22 12.17
C SER A 227 -4.47 -71.02 12.21
N PHE A 228 -3.22 -71.20 12.68
CA PHE A 228 -2.24 -70.12 12.75
C PHE A 228 -2.01 -69.52 11.36
N GLY A 229 -2.24 -68.22 11.19
CA GLY A 229 -2.10 -67.53 9.91
C GLY A 229 -3.11 -67.89 8.81
N LEU A 230 -4.06 -68.81 9.01
CA LEU A 230 -5.01 -69.26 7.97
C LEU A 230 -6.46 -69.27 8.46
N GLY A 231 -7.34 -68.63 7.70
CA GLY A 231 -8.80 -68.79 7.83
C GLY A 231 -9.28 -70.10 7.20
N GLY A 232 -10.31 -70.70 7.79
CA GLY A 232 -10.87 -71.97 7.34
C GLY A 232 -11.67 -71.84 6.03
N ASN A 233 -11.52 -72.79 5.11
CA ASN A 233 -12.36 -72.85 3.91
C ASN A 233 -13.80 -73.23 4.25
N GLY A 234 -14.77 -72.64 3.53
CA GLY A 234 -16.19 -72.97 3.65
C GLY A 234 -16.47 -74.46 3.41
N GLY A 235 -17.46 -75.00 4.12
CA GLY A 235 -17.68 -76.44 4.23
C GLY A 235 -18.16 -77.13 2.95
N ASN A 236 -17.40 -78.14 2.50
CA ASN A 236 -17.70 -78.99 1.36
C ASN A 236 -18.61 -80.17 1.78
N GLY A 237 -19.54 -80.58 0.93
CA GLY A 237 -20.35 -81.79 1.13
C GLY A 237 -21.06 -82.25 -0.15
N THR A 238 -21.43 -83.53 -0.19
CA THR A 238 -21.93 -84.19 -1.41
C THR A 238 -23.40 -83.89 -1.68
N GLY A 239 -23.68 -83.00 -2.62
CA GLY A 239 -25.04 -82.71 -3.09
C GLY A 239 -25.17 -81.32 -3.72
N ASN A 240 -26.40 -80.90 -3.97
CA ASN A 240 -26.73 -79.56 -4.49
C ASN A 240 -26.63 -78.51 -3.36
N ALA A 241 -25.42 -78.34 -2.82
CA ALA A 241 -25.19 -77.69 -1.54
C ALA A 241 -25.08 -76.15 -1.67
N TYR A 242 -25.88 -75.47 -0.85
CA TYR A 242 -25.86 -74.01 -0.65
C TYR A 242 -24.46 -73.51 -0.25
N PRO A 243 -24.08 -72.27 -0.61
CA PRO A 243 -22.72 -71.81 -0.42
C PRO A 243 -22.40 -71.47 1.04
N ALA A 244 -21.09 -71.41 1.30
CA ALA A 244 -20.48 -71.09 2.58
C ALA A 244 -19.38 -70.03 2.41
N GLY A 245 -19.29 -69.10 3.37
CA GLY A 245 -18.23 -68.09 3.42
C GLY A 245 -16.92 -68.63 4.01
N GLY A 246 -15.78 -68.20 3.48
CA GLY A 246 -14.47 -68.56 4.02
C GLY A 246 -14.07 -67.70 5.23
N GLY A 247 -13.38 -68.28 6.22
CA GLY A 247 -12.89 -67.55 7.38
C GLY A 247 -11.78 -66.55 7.04
N GLY A 248 -11.70 -65.44 7.77
CA GLY A 248 -10.63 -64.45 7.63
C GLY A 248 -9.30 -64.95 8.19
N GLY A 249 -8.19 -64.59 7.55
CA GLY A 249 -6.85 -64.83 8.07
C GLY A 249 -6.57 -64.00 9.32
N GLY A 250 -5.73 -64.46 10.22
CA GLY A 250 -5.38 -63.74 11.45
C GLY A 250 -4.20 -64.41 12.15
N TRP A 251 -3.82 -63.91 13.32
CA TRP A 251 -2.84 -64.57 14.21
C TRP A 251 -3.24 -66.04 14.40
N TYR A 252 -4.50 -66.27 14.74
CA TYR A 252 -5.25 -67.43 14.27
C TYR A 252 -6.41 -66.95 13.40
N GLY A 253 -6.65 -67.65 12.27
CA GLY A 253 -7.78 -67.32 11.39
C GLY A 253 -9.13 -67.76 11.98
N GLY A 254 -10.20 -67.14 11.46
CA GLY A 254 -11.57 -67.57 11.74
C GLY A 254 -11.92 -68.88 11.02
N GLY A 255 -12.95 -69.57 11.49
CA GLY A 255 -13.50 -70.75 10.84
C GLY A 255 -14.23 -70.40 9.54
N GLY A 256 -14.28 -71.34 8.60
CA GLY A 256 -15.20 -71.28 7.48
C GLY A 256 -16.62 -71.61 7.94
N GLY A 257 -17.63 -70.98 7.34
CA GLY A 257 -19.02 -71.37 7.54
C GLY A 257 -19.35 -72.72 6.88
N CYS A 258 -20.57 -73.21 7.08
CA CYS A 258 -21.12 -74.32 6.29
C CYS A 258 -22.40 -73.89 5.54
N ILE A 259 -23.27 -74.86 5.22
CA ILE A 259 -24.41 -74.69 4.32
C ILE A 259 -25.44 -73.63 4.76
N GLN A 260 -26.27 -73.22 3.79
CA GLN A 260 -27.41 -72.32 3.96
C GLN A 260 -27.03 -70.88 4.37
N GLY A 261 -25.92 -70.37 3.83
CA GLY A 261 -25.46 -69.02 4.13
C GLY A 261 -24.65 -68.91 5.43
N GLY A 262 -24.06 -70.02 5.88
CA GLY A 262 -23.03 -69.99 6.91
C GLY A 262 -21.87 -69.11 6.46
N SER A 263 -21.68 -67.99 7.14
CA SER A 263 -20.60 -67.03 6.89
C SER A 263 -19.32 -67.43 7.64
N GLY A 264 -18.17 -66.95 7.18
CA GLY A 264 -16.89 -67.16 7.86
C GLY A 264 -16.72 -66.23 9.05
N GLY A 265 -15.97 -66.69 10.07
CA GLY A 265 -15.52 -65.85 11.18
C GLY A 265 -14.34 -64.97 10.80
N GLY A 266 -14.12 -63.88 11.54
CA GLY A 266 -12.95 -63.02 11.40
C GLY A 266 -11.71 -63.62 12.06
N GLY A 267 -10.52 -63.26 11.56
CA GLY A 267 -9.26 -63.62 12.20
C GLY A 267 -8.93 -62.74 13.40
N SER A 268 -8.22 -63.30 14.38
CA SER A 268 -7.65 -62.53 15.49
C SER A 268 -6.49 -61.66 15.02
N SER A 269 -6.22 -60.61 15.80
CA SER A 269 -5.02 -59.79 15.70
C SER A 269 -3.98 -60.19 16.73
N TYR A 270 -2.79 -59.60 16.67
CA TYR A 270 -1.72 -59.84 17.64
C TYR A 270 -0.89 -58.58 17.81
N ILE A 271 -0.37 -58.38 19.02
CA ILE A 271 0.35 -57.17 19.46
C ILE A 271 1.53 -57.51 20.40
N GLY A 272 1.97 -58.77 20.46
CA GLY A 272 2.94 -59.22 21.46
C GLY A 272 4.38 -58.77 21.22
N GLY A 273 4.74 -58.41 19.98
CA GLY A 273 6.06 -57.86 19.64
C GLY A 273 6.14 -56.33 19.63
N VAL A 274 5.12 -55.63 20.16
CA VAL A 274 5.07 -54.16 20.24
C VAL A 274 4.73 -53.66 21.64
N THR A 275 5.35 -52.55 22.04
CA THR A 275 5.03 -51.84 23.28
C THR A 275 3.81 -50.94 23.10
N GLY A 276 3.02 -50.75 24.16
CA GLY A 276 1.77 -49.96 24.08
C GLY A 276 0.72 -50.50 23.10
N GLY A 277 0.83 -51.78 22.73
CA GLY A 277 0.00 -52.40 21.69
C GLY A 277 -1.49 -52.42 22.04
N VAL A 278 -2.32 -52.12 21.04
CA VAL A 278 -3.79 -52.21 21.11
C VAL A 278 -4.36 -52.73 19.79
N THR A 279 -5.48 -53.46 19.86
CA THR A 279 -6.17 -53.98 18.68
C THR A 279 -7.68 -53.91 18.84
N TYR A 280 -8.36 -53.61 17.73
CA TYR A 280 -9.77 -53.27 17.67
C TYR A 280 -10.47 -54.01 16.53
N THR A 281 -11.64 -54.55 16.83
CA THR A 281 -12.64 -55.01 15.87
C THR A 281 -13.55 -53.85 15.48
N LEU A 282 -14.18 -53.89 14.30
CA LEU A 282 -15.22 -52.92 13.93
C LEU A 282 -16.28 -52.79 15.05
N GLY A 283 -16.59 -51.55 15.45
CA GLY A 283 -17.55 -51.23 16.50
C GLY A 283 -16.96 -51.06 17.89
N ALA A 284 -15.68 -51.37 18.11
CA ALA A 284 -14.99 -51.03 19.35
C ALA A 284 -14.61 -49.54 19.40
N SER A 285 -14.71 -48.93 20.58
CA SER A 285 -14.21 -47.56 20.80
C SER A 285 -12.69 -47.54 20.61
N GLY A 286 -12.20 -46.66 19.72
CA GLY A 286 -10.79 -46.62 19.30
C GLY A 286 -10.48 -47.37 17.99
N TYR A 287 -11.45 -48.05 17.37
CA TYR A 287 -11.30 -48.58 16.01
C TYR A 287 -11.12 -47.45 14.99
N VAL A 288 -9.99 -47.44 14.27
CA VAL A 288 -9.73 -46.52 13.15
C VAL A 288 -10.13 -47.22 11.84
N PRO A 289 -11.00 -46.63 11.00
CA PRO A 289 -11.32 -47.18 9.68
C PRO A 289 -10.08 -47.36 8.80
N ASN A 290 -10.07 -48.42 8.00
CA ASN A 290 -9.01 -48.70 7.04
C ASN A 290 -8.93 -47.59 5.97
N PRO A 291 -7.76 -46.96 5.73
CA PRO A 291 -7.58 -45.96 4.68
C PRO A 291 -7.84 -46.48 3.25
N ASP A 292 -7.66 -47.79 2.99
CA ASP A 292 -7.95 -48.39 1.68
C ASP A 292 -9.46 -48.63 1.50
N VAL A 293 -10.10 -47.76 0.72
CA VAL A 293 -11.51 -47.87 0.34
C VAL A 293 -11.82 -49.07 -0.57
N THR A 294 -10.83 -49.67 -1.24
CA THR A 294 -11.02 -50.91 -2.02
C THR A 294 -11.19 -52.14 -1.12
N GLY A 295 -10.71 -52.04 0.12
CA GLY A 295 -10.91 -53.03 1.16
C GLY A 295 -9.86 -54.14 1.20
N ASN A 296 -8.70 -53.97 0.58
CA ASN A 296 -7.52 -54.71 1.00
C ASN A 296 -7.01 -54.14 2.33
N GLY A 297 -5.98 -54.75 2.88
CA GLY A 297 -5.28 -54.22 4.04
C GLY A 297 -4.44 -52.99 3.72
N TYR A 298 -3.96 -52.38 4.79
CA TYR A 298 -3.07 -51.23 4.76
C TYR A 298 -2.09 -51.32 5.93
N VAL A 299 -0.90 -50.74 5.79
CA VAL A 299 0.07 -50.60 6.89
C VAL A 299 0.68 -49.21 6.86
N ILE A 300 0.78 -48.56 8.02
CA ILE A 300 1.52 -47.31 8.21
C ILE A 300 2.63 -47.57 9.22
N ILE A 301 3.83 -47.07 8.95
CA ILE A 301 4.95 -47.08 9.89
C ILE A 301 5.46 -45.64 10.03
N THR A 302 5.38 -45.07 11.22
CA THR A 302 5.76 -43.68 11.52
C THR A 302 6.88 -43.65 12.54
N GLN A 303 8.00 -43.02 12.20
CA GLN A 303 9.12 -42.83 13.12
C GLN A 303 8.74 -41.85 14.23
N LEU A 304 8.85 -42.30 15.48
CA LEU A 304 8.67 -41.47 16.67
C LEU A 304 10.01 -40.86 17.08
N ALA A 305 9.96 -39.75 17.84
CA ALA A 305 11.15 -39.05 18.30
C ALA A 305 12.04 -39.95 19.20
N VAL A 306 13.36 -39.83 19.06
CA VAL A 306 14.32 -40.73 19.72
C VAL A 306 14.76 -40.19 21.09
N PRO A 307 14.71 -41.01 22.16
CA PRO A 307 15.39 -40.68 23.41
C PRO A 307 16.90 -40.84 23.24
N CYS A 308 17.68 -39.88 23.77
CA CYS A 308 19.11 -39.66 23.50
C CYS A 308 20.09 -40.72 24.08
N ALA A 309 19.69 -41.98 24.20
CA ALA A 309 20.52 -43.05 24.78
C ALA A 309 21.51 -43.69 23.79
N ALA A 310 21.27 -43.55 22.48
CA ALA A 310 22.19 -43.99 21.43
C ALA A 310 23.06 -42.81 20.97
N SER A 311 24.35 -43.08 20.78
CA SER A 311 25.43 -42.14 20.43
C SER A 311 24.99 -40.93 19.60
N ILE A 312 25.13 -39.74 20.18
CA ILE A 312 24.94 -38.46 19.49
C ILE A 312 26.09 -38.29 18.49
N GLU A 313 25.79 -38.31 17.19
CA GLU A 313 26.77 -37.99 16.13
C GLU A 313 27.19 -36.51 16.19
N THR A 314 28.32 -36.16 15.59
CA THR A 314 28.77 -34.76 15.54
C THR A 314 27.75 -33.88 14.81
N PRO A 315 27.21 -32.82 15.45
CA PRO A 315 26.19 -31.99 14.83
C PRO A 315 26.76 -31.12 13.71
N THR A 316 25.93 -30.86 12.71
CA THR A 316 26.16 -29.83 11.69
C THR A 316 25.24 -28.64 11.93
N ILE A 317 25.72 -27.41 11.69
CA ILE A 317 24.84 -26.24 11.62
C ILE A 317 24.28 -26.16 10.20
N THR A 318 22.96 -26.09 10.06
CA THR A 318 22.30 -25.78 8.79
C THR A 318 22.05 -24.29 8.69
N GLY A 319 22.90 -23.63 7.92
CA GLY A 319 22.76 -22.24 7.47
C GLY A 319 23.75 -22.00 6.34
N SER A 320 23.26 -21.68 5.14
CA SER A 320 24.11 -21.48 3.98
C SER A 320 24.70 -20.06 3.99
N VAL A 321 25.89 -19.89 4.58
CA VAL A 321 26.65 -18.64 4.48
C VAL A 321 27.35 -18.60 3.10
N PRO A 322 27.00 -17.68 2.18
CA PRO A 322 27.61 -17.64 0.85
C PRO A 322 28.97 -16.93 0.86
N GLU A 323 29.92 -17.42 0.06
CA GLU A 323 30.99 -16.60 -0.48
C GLU A 323 30.45 -15.78 -1.67
N ASN A 324 30.28 -14.46 -1.60
CA ASN A 324 30.46 -13.54 -0.46
C ASN A 324 29.33 -12.48 -0.48
N SER A 325 29.11 -11.82 0.66
CA SER A 325 28.08 -10.79 0.93
C SER A 325 26.70 -11.35 1.32
N ILE A 326 26.19 -10.91 2.48
CA ILE A 326 24.78 -11.01 2.86
C ILE A 326 24.32 -9.60 3.24
N CYS A 327 23.26 -9.11 2.61
CA CYS A 327 22.54 -7.93 3.07
C CYS A 327 21.48 -8.42 4.07
N LEU A 328 21.51 -7.95 5.32
CA LEU A 328 20.52 -8.26 6.36
C LEU A 328 19.80 -6.98 6.77
N HIS A 329 18.47 -7.03 6.87
CA HIS A 329 17.66 -5.90 7.31
C HIS A 329 17.68 -5.77 8.85
N ALA A 330 17.51 -4.55 9.35
CA ALA A 330 17.52 -4.26 10.78
C ALA A 330 16.29 -4.90 11.48
N GLY A 331 16.49 -6.07 12.09
CA GLY A 331 15.44 -6.81 12.80
C GLY A 331 15.13 -8.20 12.23
N GLU A 332 15.78 -8.62 11.13
CA GLU A 332 15.68 -9.99 10.63
C GLU A 332 16.33 -11.01 11.58
N ILE A 333 15.74 -12.21 11.63
CA ILE A 333 16.15 -13.29 12.54
C ILE A 333 16.66 -14.47 11.71
N GLU A 334 17.97 -14.47 11.46
CA GLU A 334 18.70 -15.66 10.98
C GLU A 334 18.63 -16.76 12.05
N ASN A 335 17.87 -17.82 11.77
CA ASN A 335 17.66 -18.95 12.67
C ASN A 335 18.72 -20.04 12.41
N PHE A 336 19.88 -19.91 13.06
CA PHE A 336 20.93 -20.94 12.99
C PHE A 336 20.47 -22.24 13.67
N GLY A 337 20.08 -23.23 12.86
CA GLY A 337 19.62 -24.53 13.33
C GLY A 337 20.77 -25.53 13.49
N VAL A 338 20.80 -26.25 14.61
CA VAL A 338 21.65 -27.43 14.77
C VAL A 338 20.91 -28.67 14.28
N VAL A 339 21.48 -29.39 13.32
CA VAL A 339 20.95 -30.64 12.77
C VAL A 339 21.91 -31.78 13.05
N TYR A 340 21.37 -32.85 13.64
CA TYR A 340 22.01 -34.16 13.72
C TYR A 340 21.60 -35.02 12.52
N PRO A 341 22.50 -35.83 11.96
CA PRO A 341 22.11 -36.85 10.99
C PRO A 341 21.06 -37.81 11.57
N GLY A 342 20.05 -38.14 10.78
CA GLY A 342 19.16 -39.28 11.02
C GLY A 342 17.94 -39.06 11.94
N VAL A 343 18.02 -38.31 13.05
CA VAL A 343 16.86 -38.18 13.97
C VAL A 343 16.80 -36.93 14.84
N ALA A 344 15.56 -36.59 15.25
CA ALA A 344 15.28 -35.58 16.27
C ALA A 344 15.37 -36.17 17.69
N TYR A 345 16.12 -35.48 18.55
CA TYR A 345 16.53 -35.91 19.89
C TYR A 345 15.83 -35.14 21.02
N ILE A 346 15.23 -35.84 21.98
CA ILE A 346 14.55 -35.20 23.14
C ILE A 346 15.48 -35.16 24.37
N GLY A 347 15.69 -33.96 24.94
CA GLY A 347 16.46 -33.77 26.18
C GLY A 347 17.92 -33.32 26.01
N VAL A 348 18.22 -32.69 24.86
CA VAL A 348 19.50 -31.99 24.63
C VAL A 348 19.35 -30.52 25.04
N ASN A 349 20.21 -30.06 25.95
CA ASN A 349 20.43 -28.65 26.24
C ASN A 349 21.53 -28.11 25.32
N TYR A 350 21.36 -26.90 24.79
CA TYR A 350 22.33 -26.22 23.94
C TYR A 350 22.84 -24.99 24.66
N ASN A 351 24.15 -24.89 24.83
CA ASN A 351 24.84 -23.68 25.29
C ASN A 351 25.53 -23.05 24.08
N TRP A 352 24.95 -21.97 23.56
CA TRP A 352 25.57 -21.14 22.54
C TRP A 352 26.58 -20.19 23.20
N LEU A 353 27.82 -20.22 22.69
CA LEU A 353 28.94 -19.41 23.11
C LEU A 353 29.37 -18.49 21.97
N ALA A 354 29.90 -17.32 22.29
CA ALA A 354 30.48 -16.39 21.33
C ALA A 354 31.84 -15.83 21.78
N SER A 355 32.67 -15.42 20.83
CA SER A 355 33.93 -14.68 21.05
C SER A 355 34.21 -13.69 19.91
N SER A 356 35.00 -12.65 20.17
CA SER A 356 35.46 -11.68 19.16
C SER A 356 36.74 -12.11 18.42
N SER A 357 37.25 -13.31 18.68
CA SER A 357 38.47 -13.88 18.09
C SER A 357 38.32 -15.40 17.97
N PRO A 358 38.86 -16.06 16.93
CA PRO A 358 38.71 -17.50 16.75
C PRO A 358 39.43 -18.31 17.84
N ASN A 359 40.44 -17.70 18.48
CA ASN A 359 41.17 -18.25 19.61
C ASN A 359 40.94 -17.44 20.91
N GLY A 360 39.84 -16.67 20.96
CA GLY A 360 39.50 -15.82 22.10
C GLY A 360 38.81 -16.59 23.24
N PRO A 361 38.61 -15.95 24.41
CA PRO A 361 37.72 -16.48 25.42
C PRO A 361 36.28 -16.50 24.88
N PHE A 362 35.63 -17.66 24.96
CA PHE A 362 34.24 -17.84 24.57
C PHE A 362 33.31 -17.65 25.78
N SER A 363 32.25 -16.86 25.62
CA SER A 363 31.26 -16.55 26.67
C SER A 363 29.85 -16.91 26.21
N SER A 364 29.00 -17.43 27.11
CA SER A 364 27.62 -17.80 26.76
C SER A 364 26.80 -16.58 26.32
N VAL A 365 26.10 -16.72 25.19
CA VAL A 365 25.19 -15.71 24.63
C VAL A 365 23.72 -15.93 25.04
N GLY A 366 23.46 -16.89 25.93
CA GLY A 366 22.35 -16.76 26.88
C GLY A 366 20.93 -17.02 26.35
N THR A 367 20.74 -17.85 25.33
CA THR A 367 19.41 -18.34 24.93
C THR A 367 19.30 -19.86 25.04
N THR A 368 18.52 -20.34 26.01
CA THR A 368 18.12 -21.75 26.13
C THR A 368 16.99 -22.08 25.15
N GLY A 369 17.24 -21.88 23.86
CA GLY A 369 16.33 -22.15 22.74
C GLY A 369 16.82 -23.33 21.92
N ASN A 370 16.24 -24.51 22.11
CA ASN A 370 16.53 -25.69 21.31
C ASN A 370 15.72 -25.65 19.98
N PRO A 371 16.32 -25.71 18.78
CA PRO A 371 17.76 -25.76 18.45
C PRO A 371 18.32 -24.43 17.91
N GLY A 372 17.54 -23.35 17.89
CA GLY A 372 17.85 -22.10 17.19
C GLY A 372 18.51 -21.03 18.07
N PHE A 373 19.62 -20.46 17.59
CA PHE A 373 20.17 -19.22 18.14
C PHE A 373 19.60 -18.00 17.41
N THR A 374 19.16 -17.00 18.18
CA THR A 374 18.79 -15.68 17.68
C THR A 374 19.86 -14.66 18.05
N THR A 375 20.48 -14.02 17.06
CA THR A 375 21.43 -12.93 17.30
C THR A 375 20.72 -11.71 17.90
N PRO A 376 21.20 -11.14 19.03
CA PRO A 376 20.91 -9.75 19.35
C PRO A 376 21.41 -8.86 18.20
N GLY A 377 20.73 -7.75 17.90
CA GLY A 377 21.22 -6.78 16.92
C GLY A 377 22.54 -6.18 17.37
N MET A 378 23.65 -6.55 16.72
CA MET A 378 25.01 -6.19 17.14
C MET A 378 25.68 -5.18 16.20
N GLY A 379 26.40 -4.23 16.80
CA GLY A 379 27.22 -3.27 16.06
C GLY A 379 28.64 -3.77 15.77
N ALA A 380 29.03 -3.70 14.50
CA ALA A 380 30.39 -3.39 14.04
C ALA A 380 31.59 -4.20 14.56
N THR A 381 31.41 -5.45 15.01
CA THR A 381 32.53 -6.38 15.30
C THR A 381 32.23 -7.80 14.82
N ALA A 382 33.26 -8.50 14.34
CA ALA A 382 33.15 -9.89 13.93
C ALA A 382 33.04 -10.80 15.15
N VAL A 383 32.09 -11.75 15.11
CA VAL A 383 31.78 -12.66 16.22
C VAL A 383 31.83 -14.10 15.74
N TYR A 384 32.62 -14.90 16.44
CA TYR A 384 32.79 -16.34 16.27
C TYR A 384 31.87 -17.05 17.24
N TYR A 385 31.15 -18.08 16.78
CA TYR A 385 30.23 -18.85 17.61
C TYR A 385 30.72 -20.28 17.83
N LYS A 386 30.35 -20.86 18.98
CA LYS A 386 30.56 -22.27 19.31
C LYS A 386 29.27 -22.79 19.96
N VAL A 387 28.93 -24.06 19.74
CA VAL A 387 27.78 -24.70 20.40
C VAL A 387 28.22 -25.92 21.21
N GLU A 388 27.73 -26.00 22.44
CA GLU A 388 27.96 -27.14 23.33
C GLU A 388 26.62 -27.83 23.60
N ALA A 389 26.51 -29.10 23.22
CA ALA A 389 25.32 -29.91 23.38
C ALA A 389 25.46 -30.85 24.58
N THR A 390 24.59 -30.71 25.58
CA THR A 390 24.62 -31.52 26.81
C THR A 390 23.34 -32.34 26.94
N CYS A 391 23.48 -33.67 27.02
CA CYS A 391 22.34 -34.58 27.13
C CYS A 391 21.98 -34.85 28.60
N VAL A 392 20.78 -34.43 29.00
CA VAL A 392 20.34 -34.47 30.42
C VAL A 392 20.10 -35.90 30.93
N SER A 393 19.81 -36.87 30.05
CA SER A 393 19.56 -38.27 30.43
C SER A 393 20.82 -39.12 30.61
N ALA A 394 22.01 -38.62 30.25
CA ALA A 394 23.26 -39.40 30.27
C ALA A 394 24.50 -38.64 30.75
N GLY A 395 24.44 -37.31 30.94
CA GLY A 395 25.60 -36.50 31.33
C GLY A 395 26.66 -36.34 30.23
N ILE A 396 26.40 -36.87 29.02
CA ILE A 396 27.29 -36.75 27.87
C ILE A 396 27.25 -35.30 27.37
N THR A 397 28.44 -34.70 27.29
CA THR A 397 28.65 -33.38 26.69
C THR A 397 29.38 -33.57 25.36
N VAL A 398 28.80 -33.09 24.27
CA VAL A 398 29.41 -33.08 22.93
C VAL A 398 29.69 -31.62 22.56
N SER A 399 30.94 -31.33 22.23
CA SER A 399 31.42 -30.03 21.79
C SER A 399 31.79 -30.11 20.32
N SER A 400 31.27 -29.20 19.49
CA SER A 400 31.76 -29.01 18.12
C SER A 400 32.24 -27.57 17.91
N ASP A 401 33.44 -27.45 17.36
CA ASP A 401 34.06 -26.15 17.07
C ASP A 401 33.79 -25.80 15.60
N ILE A 402 32.79 -24.93 15.37
CA ILE A 402 32.34 -24.55 14.02
C ILE A 402 32.67 -23.08 13.77
N TYR A 403 33.71 -22.84 12.97
CA TYR A 403 34.22 -21.49 12.68
C TYR A 403 33.42 -20.81 11.57
N ALA A 404 32.42 -20.02 11.94
CA ALA A 404 31.79 -19.06 11.06
C ALA A 404 32.58 -17.73 11.05
N THR A 405 33.53 -17.58 10.14
CA THR A 405 34.10 -16.26 9.83
C THR A 405 33.14 -15.50 8.92
N LEU A 406 32.41 -14.53 9.48
CA LEU A 406 31.76 -13.49 8.67
C LEU A 406 32.85 -12.52 8.16
N PRO A 407 33.14 -12.45 6.85
CA PRO A 407 33.94 -11.36 6.32
C PRO A 407 33.16 -10.06 6.48
N ASN A 408 33.81 -9.01 6.99
CA ASN A 408 33.21 -7.68 7.12
C ASN A 408 32.83 -7.16 5.72
N PRO A 409 31.54 -6.91 5.47
CA PRO A 409 31.08 -5.54 5.69
C PRO A 409 29.78 -5.45 6.50
N THR A 410 29.74 -4.53 7.46
CA THR A 410 28.47 -3.93 7.90
C THR A 410 27.91 -3.04 6.79
N ILE A 411 26.77 -3.43 6.21
CA ILE A 411 25.92 -2.55 5.40
C ILE A 411 24.57 -2.51 6.10
N ALA A 412 24.32 -1.46 6.88
CA ALA A 412 23.03 -1.28 7.53
C ALA A 412 22.09 -0.55 6.55
N LEU A 413 21.17 -1.30 5.93
CA LEU A 413 19.88 -0.71 5.54
C LEU A 413 19.14 -0.36 6.84
N SER A 414 19.42 0.83 7.36
CA SER A 414 18.84 1.34 8.62
C SER A 414 17.35 1.64 8.51
N SER A 415 16.80 1.58 7.30
CA SER A 415 15.38 1.43 7.01
C SER A 415 15.22 0.69 5.68
N VAL A 416 14.10 -0.02 5.55
CA VAL A 416 13.41 -0.23 4.26
C VAL A 416 13.24 1.15 3.56
N PRO A 417 13.11 1.26 2.22
CA PRO A 417 12.84 2.53 1.56
C PRO A 417 11.41 3.05 1.75
N ASP A 418 11.05 3.25 3.02
CA ASP A 418 9.77 3.76 3.52
C ASP A 418 9.37 5.08 2.85
N PHE A 419 8.07 5.19 2.56
CA PHE A 419 7.46 6.37 1.95
C PHE A 419 7.26 7.47 2.98
N ALA A 420 8.33 8.23 3.24
CA ALA A 420 8.29 9.37 4.15
C ALA A 420 7.06 10.27 3.86
N ASN A 421 6.22 10.43 4.89
CA ASN A 421 4.91 11.10 4.94
C ASN A 421 3.65 10.25 4.58
N PHE A 422 3.74 8.93 4.38
CA PHE A 422 2.58 8.09 4.04
C PHE A 422 2.48 6.82 4.88
N THR A 423 1.27 6.45 5.31
CA THR A 423 1.02 5.25 6.14
C THR A 423 0.61 4.06 5.27
N GLU A 424 1.44 3.00 5.25
CA GLU A 424 1.17 1.65 4.74
C GLU A 424 0.32 1.51 3.46
N GLY A 425 1.01 1.55 2.31
CA GLY A 425 0.66 0.82 1.08
C GLY A 425 -0.49 1.32 0.20
N ASN A 426 -1.55 1.91 0.77
CA ASN A 426 -2.81 2.16 0.04
C ASN A 426 -3.17 3.65 -0.05
N LEU A 427 -2.95 4.28 -1.22
CA LEU A 427 -3.21 5.71 -1.42
C LEU A 427 -4.53 5.97 -2.17
N THR A 428 -5.29 6.95 -1.69
CA THR A 428 -6.43 7.53 -2.41
C THR A 428 -6.04 8.91 -2.90
N VAL A 429 -6.23 9.16 -4.21
CA VAL A 429 -5.68 10.33 -4.92
C VAL A 429 -6.72 11.04 -5.77
N CYS A 430 -6.41 12.25 -6.21
CA CYS A 430 -7.26 13.06 -7.08
C CYS A 430 -6.83 12.96 -8.56
N SER A 431 -7.78 12.83 -9.48
CA SER A 431 -7.52 12.72 -10.92
C SER A 431 -6.82 13.97 -11.45
N ASN A 432 -5.74 13.80 -12.23
CA ASN A 432 -4.95 14.91 -12.78
C ASN A 432 -4.40 15.87 -11.69
N TYR A 433 -3.83 15.31 -10.62
CA TYR A 433 -3.07 16.03 -9.59
C TYR A 433 -1.70 15.36 -9.40
N HIS A 434 -0.65 16.14 -9.16
CA HIS A 434 0.72 15.62 -8.98
C HIS A 434 1.03 15.45 -7.49
N TYR A 435 1.47 14.26 -7.10
CA TYR A 435 1.86 13.93 -5.73
C TYR A 435 3.39 13.83 -5.65
N THR A 436 3.98 14.40 -4.60
CA THR A 436 5.42 14.27 -4.34
C THR A 436 5.62 13.17 -3.31
N VAL A 437 6.33 12.10 -3.69
CA VAL A 437 6.63 10.94 -2.83
C VAL A 437 8.13 10.84 -2.63
N THR A 438 8.56 10.53 -1.42
CA THR A 438 9.99 10.49 -1.03
C THR A 438 10.28 9.16 -0.37
N ALA A 439 11.35 8.48 -0.79
CA ALA A 439 11.79 7.23 -0.18
C ALA A 439 13.01 7.46 0.74
N GLY A 440 13.12 6.69 1.83
CA GLY A 440 14.22 6.75 2.79
C GLY A 440 15.32 5.70 2.60
N GLY A 441 16.31 5.69 3.52
CA GLY A 441 17.21 4.55 3.76
C GLY A 441 18.42 4.35 2.84
N ALA A 442 18.46 4.95 1.64
CA ALA A 442 19.42 4.60 0.59
C ALA A 442 20.09 5.80 -0.11
N VAL A 443 21.04 5.49 -1.01
CA VAL A 443 21.88 6.46 -1.72
C VAL A 443 21.39 6.73 -3.15
N THR A 444 20.86 5.72 -3.83
CA THR A 444 20.18 5.88 -5.11
C THR A 444 18.81 5.22 -5.11
N TYR A 445 17.88 5.79 -5.87
CA TYR A 445 16.48 5.37 -5.95
C TYR A 445 16.06 5.27 -7.41
N THR A 446 15.47 4.14 -7.79
CA THR A 446 14.92 3.89 -9.13
C THR A 446 13.44 3.63 -8.99
N TRP A 447 12.62 4.49 -9.59
CA TRP A 447 11.16 4.38 -9.53
C TRP A 447 10.64 3.71 -10.80
N THR A 448 9.68 2.82 -10.65
CA THR A 448 8.93 2.20 -11.75
C THR A 448 7.45 2.53 -11.56
N ASP A 449 6.83 3.18 -12.55
CA ASP A 449 5.37 3.36 -12.55
C ASP A 449 4.66 2.08 -13.02
N GLY A 450 3.35 1.98 -12.77
CA GLY A 450 2.56 0.82 -13.17
C GLY A 450 2.39 0.64 -14.69
N ALA A 451 2.83 1.62 -15.50
CA ALA A 451 2.97 1.48 -16.96
C ALA A 451 4.36 0.96 -17.38
N GLY A 452 5.24 0.66 -16.42
CA GLY A 452 6.59 0.15 -16.63
C GLY A 452 7.62 1.20 -17.02
N GLN A 453 7.35 2.50 -16.84
CA GLN A 453 8.34 3.54 -17.08
C GLN A 453 9.30 3.65 -15.88
N VAL A 454 10.61 3.64 -16.17
CA VAL A 454 11.67 3.59 -15.15
C VAL A 454 12.39 4.94 -15.05
N SER A 455 12.39 5.54 -13.86
CA SER A 455 13.10 6.78 -13.53
C SER A 455 14.26 6.50 -12.57
N GLN A 456 15.49 6.48 -13.09
CA GLN A 456 16.70 6.17 -12.32
C GLN A 456 17.25 7.42 -11.60
N ASN A 457 17.75 7.22 -10.38
CA ASN A 457 18.39 8.23 -9.53
C ASN A 457 17.51 9.46 -9.22
N VAL A 458 16.20 9.25 -9.04
CA VAL A 458 15.22 10.30 -8.72
C VAL A 458 14.73 10.13 -7.28
N ASN A 459 14.85 11.15 -6.44
CA ASN A 459 14.19 11.24 -5.13
C ASN A 459 14.15 12.72 -4.69
N PRO A 460 13.00 13.33 -4.36
CA PRO A 460 11.65 12.77 -4.44
C PRO A 460 11.19 12.52 -5.89
N TYR A 461 10.19 11.66 -6.03
CA TYR A 461 9.53 11.34 -7.30
C TYR A 461 8.17 12.04 -7.42
N ILE A 462 7.78 12.39 -8.64
CA ILE A 462 6.51 13.07 -8.95
C ILE A 462 5.54 12.04 -9.53
N LEU A 463 4.65 11.54 -8.67
CA LEU A 463 3.61 10.58 -9.02
C LEU A 463 2.42 11.28 -9.69
N THR A 464 1.93 10.71 -10.79
CA THR A 464 0.83 11.26 -11.59
C THR A 464 -0.25 10.18 -11.78
N PRO A 465 -1.37 10.20 -11.02
CA PRO A 465 -2.35 9.13 -11.02
C PRO A 465 -2.96 8.86 -12.40
N ALA A 466 -2.74 7.65 -12.92
CA ALA A 466 -3.35 7.14 -14.14
C ALA A 466 -4.28 5.97 -13.80
N ALA A 467 -5.58 6.10 -14.08
CA ALA A 467 -6.61 5.14 -13.67
C ALA A 467 -6.49 3.72 -14.27
N ALA A 468 -5.52 3.48 -15.15
CA ALA A 468 -5.20 2.17 -15.71
C ALA A 468 -4.07 1.42 -14.98
N TYR A 469 -3.29 2.13 -14.15
CA TYR A 469 -2.01 1.65 -13.60
C TYR A 469 -1.85 2.13 -12.14
N PRO A 470 -2.32 1.36 -11.15
CA PRO A 470 -2.39 1.82 -9.76
C PRO A 470 -1.07 1.67 -8.99
N ASP A 471 -0.22 0.72 -9.38
CA ASP A 471 0.95 0.33 -8.59
C ASP A 471 2.20 1.14 -8.96
N TYR A 472 3.02 1.49 -7.96
CA TYR A 472 4.31 2.16 -8.13
C TYR A 472 5.34 1.49 -7.23
N THR A 473 6.48 1.11 -7.81
CA THR A 473 7.59 0.43 -7.11
C THR A 473 8.79 1.36 -7.01
N VAL A 474 9.37 1.48 -5.81
CA VAL A 474 10.70 2.07 -5.63
C VAL A 474 11.71 0.97 -5.37
N THR A 475 12.80 0.95 -6.14
CA THR A 475 14.00 0.14 -5.87
C THR A 475 15.07 1.07 -5.33
N ALA A 476 15.49 0.83 -4.10
CA ALA A 476 16.51 1.60 -3.40
C ALA A 476 17.85 0.85 -3.44
N THR A 477 18.97 1.58 -3.37
CA THR A 477 20.31 0.98 -3.37
C THR A 477 21.27 1.72 -2.46
N SER A 478 21.98 0.98 -1.61
CA SER A 478 23.01 1.53 -0.71
C SER A 478 24.28 1.93 -1.47
N ALA A 479 25.25 2.60 -0.82
CA ALA A 479 26.53 2.94 -1.46
C ALA A 479 27.36 1.71 -1.85
N GLU A 480 27.06 0.58 -1.23
CA GLU A 480 27.78 -0.69 -1.29
C GLU A 480 27.07 -1.74 -2.18
N GLY A 481 25.91 -1.39 -2.76
CA GLY A 481 25.22 -2.20 -3.76
C GLY A 481 24.12 -3.14 -3.25
N CYS A 482 23.78 -3.13 -1.96
CA CYS A 482 22.57 -3.81 -1.47
C CYS A 482 21.32 -3.11 -2.04
N THR A 483 20.37 -3.89 -2.56
CA THR A 483 19.10 -3.39 -3.13
C THR A 483 17.90 -3.87 -2.34
N ASP A 484 16.93 -2.98 -2.11
CA ASP A 484 15.64 -3.28 -1.48
C ASP A 484 14.49 -2.62 -2.27
N THR A 485 13.25 -3.09 -2.10
CA THR A 485 12.09 -2.66 -2.89
C THR A 485 10.82 -2.49 -2.05
N ASP A 486 10.16 -1.34 -2.18
CA ASP A 486 8.83 -1.10 -1.62
C ASP A 486 7.82 -0.71 -2.72
N THR A 487 6.52 -0.94 -2.45
CA THR A 487 5.41 -0.79 -3.40
C THR A 487 4.24 -0.06 -2.78
N MET A 488 3.75 1.00 -3.44
CA MET A 488 2.45 1.60 -3.12
C MET A 488 1.42 1.28 -4.21
N THR A 489 0.15 1.16 -3.81
CA THR A 489 -0.99 0.95 -4.70
C THR A 489 -1.99 2.10 -4.55
N ILE A 490 -2.38 2.70 -5.67
CA ILE A 490 -3.48 3.67 -5.75
C ILE A 490 -4.81 2.91 -5.74
N VAL A 491 -5.42 2.79 -4.56
CA VAL A 491 -6.69 2.05 -4.39
C VAL A 491 -7.92 2.79 -4.91
N ALA A 492 -7.85 4.12 -5.02
CA ALA A 492 -8.92 4.93 -5.58
C ALA A 492 -8.40 6.23 -6.20
N THR A 493 -8.88 6.55 -7.41
CA THR A 493 -8.74 7.86 -8.03
C THR A 493 -10.09 8.58 -7.99
N LEU A 494 -10.11 9.78 -7.41
CA LEU A 494 -11.30 10.59 -7.15
C LEU A 494 -11.30 11.83 -8.05
N ASP A 495 -12.46 12.22 -8.58
CA ASP A 495 -12.52 13.41 -9.43
C ASP A 495 -12.39 14.72 -8.66
N ARG A 496 -11.60 15.63 -9.23
CA ARG A 496 -11.43 17.00 -8.73
C ARG A 496 -12.70 17.83 -9.01
N PRO A 497 -13.09 18.75 -8.11
CA PRO A 497 -14.21 19.64 -8.37
C PRO A 497 -13.99 20.47 -9.64
N VAL A 498 -15.02 20.58 -10.48
CA VAL A 498 -15.09 21.55 -11.57
C VAL A 498 -15.36 22.91 -10.94
N VAL A 499 -14.58 23.92 -11.35
CA VAL A 499 -14.76 25.32 -10.95
C VAL A 499 -14.47 26.25 -12.12
N SER A 500 -15.27 27.30 -12.23
CA SER A 500 -15.05 28.46 -13.10
C SER A 500 -15.37 29.75 -12.35
N ILE A 501 -14.86 30.89 -12.83
CA ILE A 501 -15.18 32.21 -12.29
C ILE A 501 -16.04 32.95 -13.32
N ILE A 502 -17.10 33.59 -12.84
CA ILE A 502 -17.93 34.55 -13.59
C ILE A 502 -17.72 35.93 -12.95
N THR A 503 -17.46 36.95 -13.76
CA THR A 503 -17.20 38.32 -13.29
C THR A 503 -18.10 39.34 -13.96
N SER A 504 -18.46 40.41 -13.25
CA SER A 504 -19.20 41.54 -13.85
C SER A 504 -18.42 42.27 -14.95
N THR A 505 -17.10 42.38 -14.82
CA THR A 505 -16.18 42.91 -15.83
C THR A 505 -14.80 42.26 -15.70
N THR A 506 -13.98 42.29 -16.75
CA THR A 506 -12.58 41.81 -16.73
C THR A 506 -11.55 42.94 -16.82
N THR A 507 -12.01 44.19 -16.97
CA THR A 507 -11.18 45.39 -17.10
C THR A 507 -11.86 46.53 -16.35
N ILE A 508 -11.13 47.17 -15.43
CA ILE A 508 -11.62 48.25 -14.58
C ILE A 508 -10.57 49.35 -14.41
N CYS A 509 -10.96 50.47 -13.81
CA CYS A 509 -10.04 51.54 -13.41
C CYS A 509 -9.53 51.34 -11.98
N LYS A 510 -8.31 51.79 -11.70
CA LYS A 510 -7.72 51.78 -10.34
C LYS A 510 -8.68 52.42 -9.32
N GLY A 511 -9.08 51.64 -8.32
CA GLY A 511 -10.01 52.06 -7.26
C GLY A 511 -11.48 51.68 -7.51
N ALA A 512 -11.85 51.22 -8.70
CA ALA A 512 -13.17 50.63 -8.95
C ALA A 512 -13.28 49.21 -8.35
N SER A 513 -14.51 48.74 -8.18
CA SER A 513 -14.82 47.39 -7.69
C SER A 513 -15.19 46.44 -8.83
N VAL A 514 -14.78 45.17 -8.72
CA VAL A 514 -15.32 44.06 -9.53
C VAL A 514 -15.93 43.00 -8.63
N SER A 515 -17.11 42.50 -9.01
CA SER A 515 -17.76 41.34 -8.38
C SER A 515 -17.42 40.05 -9.14
N MET A 516 -17.13 38.99 -8.39
CA MET A 516 -16.74 37.69 -8.92
C MET A 516 -17.53 36.58 -8.22
N ILE A 517 -18.02 35.61 -8.98
CA ILE A 517 -18.77 34.44 -8.49
C ILE A 517 -18.06 33.19 -9.00
N ALA A 518 -17.66 32.32 -8.08
CA ALA A 518 -17.17 30.99 -8.41
C ALA A 518 -18.37 30.04 -8.56
N THR A 519 -18.40 29.32 -9.69
CA THR A 519 -19.44 28.33 -10.01
C THR A 519 -18.82 26.97 -10.21
N GLY A 520 -19.44 25.91 -9.69
CA GLY A 520 -18.87 24.57 -9.70
C GLY A 520 -19.66 23.55 -8.87
N ASN A 521 -19.06 22.37 -8.68
CA ASN A 521 -19.59 21.30 -7.80
C ASN A 521 -18.78 21.14 -6.51
N ALA A 522 -18.08 22.19 -6.07
CA ALA A 522 -17.33 22.21 -4.82
C ALA A 522 -18.21 22.53 -3.59
N MET A 523 -17.79 22.06 -2.42
CA MET A 523 -18.42 22.39 -1.13
C MET A 523 -17.90 23.69 -0.53
N SER A 524 -16.63 24.04 -0.78
CA SER A 524 -16.02 25.26 -0.25
C SER A 524 -15.27 26.04 -1.33
N TYR A 525 -15.18 27.36 -1.14
CA TYR A 525 -14.63 28.32 -2.08
C TYR A 525 -13.84 29.38 -1.29
N THR A 526 -12.51 29.38 -1.38
CA THR A 526 -11.63 30.31 -0.69
C THR A 526 -10.92 31.22 -1.69
N TRP A 527 -11.22 32.51 -1.64
CA TRP A 527 -10.60 33.52 -2.51
C TRP A 527 -9.24 33.96 -1.98
N ALA A 528 -8.17 33.72 -2.74
CA ALA A 528 -6.79 33.98 -2.31
C ALA A 528 -6.47 35.47 -2.06
N VAL A 529 -7.28 36.36 -2.62
CA VAL A 529 -7.14 37.83 -2.53
C VAL A 529 -7.58 38.42 -1.18
N ASN A 530 -8.51 37.77 -0.48
CA ASN A 530 -9.09 38.32 0.77
C ASN A 530 -9.49 37.25 1.81
N GLY A 531 -9.24 35.96 1.57
CA GLY A 531 -9.61 34.87 2.48
C GLY A 531 -11.12 34.63 2.60
N ASN A 532 -11.94 35.22 1.72
CA ASN A 532 -13.38 35.02 1.74
C ASN A 532 -13.73 33.56 1.40
N ASN A 533 -14.43 32.89 2.31
CA ASN A 533 -14.81 31.47 2.22
C ASN A 533 -16.23 31.26 1.66
N THR A 534 -16.67 32.11 0.71
CA THR A 534 -17.99 32.03 0.09
C THR A 534 -17.91 32.07 -1.45
N PRO A 535 -18.92 31.54 -2.18
CA PRO A 535 -18.87 31.49 -3.64
C PRO A 535 -18.78 32.86 -4.33
N ALA A 536 -19.23 33.94 -3.69
CA ALA A 536 -19.23 35.29 -4.26
C ALA A 536 -18.30 36.23 -3.48
N THR A 537 -17.54 37.07 -4.19
CA THR A 537 -16.68 38.09 -3.58
C THR A 537 -16.69 39.40 -4.38
N VAL A 538 -16.25 40.48 -3.74
CA VAL A 538 -16.06 41.80 -4.36
C VAL A 538 -14.67 42.28 -3.98
N ILE A 539 -13.93 42.82 -4.95
CA ILE A 539 -12.56 43.31 -4.78
C ILE A 539 -12.35 44.68 -5.43
N THR A 540 -11.43 45.46 -4.87
CA THR A 540 -11.01 46.79 -5.35
C THR A 540 -9.50 46.80 -5.68
N PRO A 541 -9.07 46.07 -6.72
CA PRO A 541 -7.65 45.85 -6.97
C PRO A 541 -6.93 47.13 -7.43
N ALA A 542 -5.75 47.37 -6.87
CA ALA A 542 -4.93 48.55 -7.16
C ALA A 542 -4.03 48.39 -8.41
N VAL A 543 -3.82 47.15 -8.86
CA VAL A 543 -2.98 46.76 -10.00
C VAL A 543 -3.58 45.56 -10.73
N SER A 544 -3.27 45.41 -12.02
CA SER A 544 -3.65 44.25 -12.84
C SER A 544 -3.10 42.96 -12.22
N GLY A 545 -3.89 41.88 -12.24
CA GLY A 545 -3.49 40.62 -11.61
C GLY A 545 -4.38 39.43 -11.96
N ALA A 546 -3.92 38.25 -11.59
CA ALA A 546 -4.65 36.99 -11.73
C ALA A 546 -5.30 36.63 -10.39
N TYR A 547 -6.64 36.62 -10.35
CA TYR A 547 -7.42 36.39 -9.14
C TYR A 547 -7.81 34.92 -9.04
N VAL A 548 -7.45 34.30 -7.92
CA VAL A 548 -7.55 32.86 -7.70
C VAL A 548 -8.66 32.57 -6.69
N VAL A 549 -9.54 31.64 -7.05
CA VAL A 549 -10.38 30.92 -6.08
C VAL A 549 -9.88 29.48 -5.97
N ASN A 550 -9.56 29.06 -4.76
CA ASN A 550 -9.28 27.66 -4.43
C ASN A 550 -10.58 27.01 -3.95
N VAL A 551 -10.82 25.76 -4.32
CA VAL A 551 -12.06 25.05 -3.96
C VAL A 551 -11.78 23.63 -3.47
N SER A 552 -12.67 23.09 -2.64
CA SER A 552 -12.63 21.68 -2.21
C SER A 552 -13.99 20.99 -2.30
N ALA A 553 -13.98 19.68 -2.59
CA ALA A 553 -15.16 18.83 -2.68
C ALA A 553 -15.31 17.88 -1.48
N ALA A 554 -16.46 17.20 -1.38
CA ALA A 554 -16.79 16.25 -0.32
C ALA A 554 -15.79 15.08 -0.19
N ASN A 555 -15.13 14.75 -1.30
CA ASN A 555 -14.13 13.69 -1.41
C ASN A 555 -12.70 14.16 -1.04
N GLY A 556 -12.54 15.37 -0.48
CA GLY A 556 -11.26 15.97 -0.12
C GLY A 556 -10.47 16.61 -1.27
N CYS A 557 -10.83 16.32 -2.53
CA CYS A 557 -10.09 16.81 -3.69
C CYS A 557 -10.25 18.32 -3.88
N THR A 558 -9.15 18.98 -4.26
CA THR A 558 -9.06 20.42 -4.47
C THR A 558 -8.88 20.79 -5.93
N ASN A 559 -9.38 21.96 -6.31
CA ASN A 559 -9.10 22.57 -7.60
C ASN A 559 -9.00 24.10 -7.46
N MET A 560 -8.64 24.78 -8.53
CA MET A 560 -8.58 26.24 -8.58
C MET A 560 -9.12 26.76 -9.90
N ALA A 561 -9.72 27.95 -9.88
CA ALA A 561 -9.96 28.75 -11.08
C ALA A 561 -9.20 30.07 -10.96
N VAL A 562 -8.75 30.58 -12.10
CA VAL A 562 -7.92 31.78 -12.21
C VAL A 562 -8.57 32.74 -13.20
N GLN A 563 -8.81 33.98 -12.76
CA GLN A 563 -9.40 35.03 -13.58
C GLN A 563 -8.45 36.23 -13.66
N PRO A 564 -7.90 36.57 -14.83
CA PRO A 564 -7.19 37.84 -15.01
C PRO A 564 -8.18 39.01 -14.93
N ILE A 565 -7.80 40.06 -14.18
CA ILE A 565 -8.46 41.37 -14.17
C ILE A 565 -7.41 42.42 -14.53
N THR A 566 -7.70 43.22 -15.55
CA THR A 566 -6.89 44.38 -15.95
C THR A 566 -7.32 45.60 -15.15
N VAL A 567 -6.37 46.24 -14.45
CA VAL A 567 -6.59 47.51 -13.76
C VAL A 567 -5.87 48.61 -14.54
N ASN A 568 -6.65 49.40 -15.26
CA ASN A 568 -6.14 50.56 -15.98
C ASN A 568 -5.77 51.67 -14.98
N PRO A 569 -4.63 52.36 -15.16
CA PRO A 569 -4.25 53.48 -14.32
C PRO A 569 -5.24 54.65 -14.49
N LEU A 570 -5.38 55.46 -13.45
CA LEU A 570 -5.99 56.78 -13.58
C LEU A 570 -5.02 57.70 -14.36
N PRO A 571 -5.51 58.60 -15.22
CA PRO A 571 -4.66 59.61 -15.86
C PRO A 571 -4.05 60.55 -14.82
N ASP A 572 -2.83 61.02 -15.07
CA ASP A 572 -2.08 61.92 -14.17
C ASP A 572 -2.38 63.38 -14.52
N VAL A 573 -3.61 63.81 -14.23
CA VAL A 573 -4.20 65.04 -14.77
C VAL A 573 -3.63 66.27 -14.07
N ALA A 574 -2.69 66.94 -14.73
CA ALA A 574 -2.02 68.13 -14.23
C ALA A 574 -2.40 69.38 -15.04
N ILE A 575 -2.64 70.50 -14.34
CA ILE A 575 -2.72 71.82 -14.96
C ILE A 575 -1.29 72.37 -15.11
N VAL A 576 -0.87 72.60 -16.35
CA VAL A 576 0.50 73.05 -16.69
C VAL A 576 0.71 74.51 -16.28
N SER A 577 -0.35 75.32 -16.34
CA SER A 577 -0.36 76.73 -15.96
C SER A 577 -0.42 76.94 -14.43
N SER A 578 0.57 76.41 -13.70
CA SER A 578 0.65 76.52 -12.23
C SER A 578 1.01 77.92 -11.71
N ASN A 579 1.60 78.76 -12.57
CA ASN A 579 1.81 80.19 -12.34
C ASN A 579 1.10 80.98 -13.45
N LEU A 580 -0.23 81.08 -13.36
CA LEU A 580 -0.98 81.98 -14.25
C LEU A 580 -0.56 83.43 -14.00
N PRO A 581 -0.38 84.25 -15.05
CA PRO A 581 -0.28 85.69 -14.85
C PRO A 581 -1.61 86.22 -14.30
N ASP A 582 -1.53 87.20 -13.41
CA ASP A 582 -2.69 87.99 -13.04
C ASP A 582 -3.18 88.74 -14.28
N ILE A 583 -4.46 88.55 -14.66
CA ILE A 583 -5.04 89.23 -15.83
C ILE A 583 -5.91 90.43 -15.41
N CYS A 584 -6.17 91.34 -16.33
CA CYS A 584 -7.15 92.39 -16.14
C CYS A 584 -8.58 91.86 -16.41
N LYS A 585 -9.59 92.55 -15.86
CA LYS A 585 -11.00 92.17 -16.03
C LYS A 585 -11.37 91.89 -17.50
N GLY A 586 -11.80 90.66 -17.79
CA GLY A 586 -12.30 90.25 -19.11
C GLY A 586 -11.21 90.02 -20.18
N GLU A 587 -9.92 90.04 -19.81
CA GLU A 587 -8.84 89.61 -20.70
C GLU A 587 -8.82 88.08 -20.87
N LEU A 588 -8.16 87.59 -21.93
CA LEU A 588 -8.05 86.17 -22.23
C LEU A 588 -6.92 85.50 -21.44
N ALA A 589 -7.28 84.70 -20.45
CA ALA A 589 -6.39 83.69 -19.87
C ALA A 589 -6.37 82.42 -20.74
N LYS A 590 -5.19 81.83 -20.87
CA LYS A 590 -4.97 80.51 -21.50
C LYS A 590 -4.74 79.48 -20.39
N LEU A 591 -5.58 78.45 -20.34
CA LEU A 591 -5.43 77.31 -19.43
C LEU A 591 -5.02 76.08 -20.24
N GLN A 592 -4.08 75.30 -19.72
CA GLN A 592 -3.58 74.10 -20.40
C GLN A 592 -3.39 72.93 -19.42
N ALA A 593 -3.80 71.74 -19.84
CA ALA A 593 -3.74 70.51 -19.07
C ALA A 593 -2.88 69.45 -19.77
N THR A 594 -2.48 68.43 -19.01
CA THR A 594 -1.74 67.27 -19.54
C THR A 594 -2.10 65.99 -18.78
N GLY A 595 -1.63 64.84 -19.25
CA GLY A 595 -1.76 63.53 -18.59
C GLY A 595 -3.02 62.71 -18.93
N ALA A 596 -3.90 63.19 -19.80
CA ALA A 596 -5.09 62.48 -20.30
C ALA A 596 -5.22 62.51 -21.83
N GLN A 597 -6.21 61.80 -22.38
CA GLN A 597 -6.55 61.86 -23.82
C GLN A 597 -7.62 62.92 -24.10
N ASN A 598 -8.63 63.03 -23.23
CA ASN A 598 -9.73 63.98 -23.33
C ASN A 598 -9.83 64.77 -22.02
N TYR A 599 -10.32 66.01 -22.08
CA TYR A 599 -10.33 66.94 -20.95
C TYR A 599 -11.65 67.73 -20.90
N GLU A 600 -12.27 67.80 -19.73
CA GLU A 600 -13.37 68.71 -19.39
C GLU A 600 -12.94 69.62 -18.24
N TRP A 601 -12.92 70.93 -18.48
CA TRP A 601 -12.65 71.94 -17.47
C TRP A 601 -13.94 72.46 -16.88
N ILE A 602 -14.04 72.48 -15.55
CA ILE A 602 -15.19 72.97 -14.80
C ILE A 602 -14.74 74.16 -13.95
N SER A 603 -15.43 75.29 -14.10
CA SER A 603 -15.26 76.47 -13.24
C SER A 603 -16.03 76.32 -11.93
N ASN A 604 -15.63 77.05 -10.87
CA ASN A 604 -16.38 77.11 -9.60
C ASN A 604 -17.80 77.74 -9.72
N TYR A 605 -18.19 78.18 -10.93
CA TYR A 605 -19.54 78.66 -11.28
C TYR A 605 -20.33 77.63 -12.12
N GLY A 606 -19.80 76.43 -12.36
CA GLY A 606 -20.49 75.34 -13.04
C GLY A 606 -20.48 75.40 -14.57
N SER A 607 -19.68 76.29 -15.18
CA SER A 607 -19.49 76.30 -16.64
C SER A 607 -18.41 75.30 -17.05
N SER A 608 -18.73 74.42 -18.02
CA SER A 608 -17.83 73.43 -18.63
C SER A 608 -17.20 73.91 -19.94
N TYR A 609 -15.95 73.52 -20.18
CA TYR A 609 -15.19 73.73 -21.42
C TYR A 609 -14.43 72.44 -21.79
N TYR A 610 -14.10 72.23 -23.07
CA TYR A 610 -13.49 70.98 -23.54
C TYR A 610 -12.23 71.25 -24.37
N GLY A 611 -11.16 70.48 -24.10
CA GLY A 611 -9.86 70.60 -24.77
C GLY A 611 -8.68 70.51 -23.80
N ASP A 612 -7.54 70.02 -24.29
CA ASP A 612 -6.25 70.06 -23.57
C ASP A 612 -5.77 71.51 -23.37
N GLU A 613 -6.14 72.41 -24.28
CA GLU A 613 -5.97 73.86 -24.20
C GLU A 613 -7.33 74.57 -24.32
N ILE A 614 -7.60 75.53 -23.43
CA ILE A 614 -8.79 76.39 -23.49
C ILE A 614 -8.43 77.86 -23.24
N PHE A 615 -9.29 78.76 -23.75
CA PHE A 615 -9.21 80.19 -23.52
C PHE A 615 -10.45 80.66 -22.77
N VAL A 616 -10.26 81.44 -21.70
CA VAL A 616 -11.32 81.91 -20.81
C VAL A 616 -11.10 83.38 -20.46
N ASN A 617 -12.18 84.15 -20.31
CA ASN A 617 -12.14 85.59 -20.03
C ASN A 617 -12.95 85.95 -18.76
N PRO A 618 -12.50 85.53 -17.56
CA PRO A 618 -13.25 85.74 -16.34
C PRO A 618 -13.32 87.21 -15.91
N ASP A 619 -14.51 87.60 -15.43
CA ASP A 619 -14.81 88.96 -14.92
C ASP A 619 -14.35 89.17 -13.46
N VAL A 620 -14.06 88.08 -12.75
CA VAL A 620 -13.64 88.00 -11.35
C VAL A 620 -12.70 86.79 -11.15
N THR A 621 -11.88 86.79 -10.10
CA THR A 621 -11.00 85.66 -9.78
C THR A 621 -11.79 84.35 -9.73
N THR A 622 -11.41 83.39 -10.59
CA THR A 622 -12.19 82.17 -10.87
C THR A 622 -11.28 80.95 -10.73
N THR A 623 -11.77 79.92 -10.02
CA THR A 623 -11.09 78.63 -9.88
C THR A 623 -11.57 77.66 -10.95
N TYR A 624 -10.64 77.00 -11.63
CA TYR A 624 -10.89 75.98 -12.65
C TYR A 624 -10.27 74.64 -12.26
N SER A 625 -11.04 73.56 -12.30
CA SER A 625 -10.57 72.17 -12.15
C SER A 625 -10.78 71.41 -13.45
N VAL A 626 -9.86 70.54 -13.85
CA VAL A 626 -10.01 69.72 -15.06
C VAL A 626 -10.18 68.24 -14.73
N ILE A 627 -11.21 67.63 -15.31
CA ILE A 627 -11.42 66.18 -15.36
C ILE A 627 -10.75 65.69 -16.64
N GLY A 628 -9.77 64.79 -16.50
CA GLY A 628 -9.11 64.14 -17.63
C GLY A 628 -9.54 62.67 -17.76
N THR A 629 -9.80 62.24 -18.99
CA THR A 629 -10.15 60.84 -19.33
C THR A 629 -9.03 60.20 -20.13
N SER A 630 -8.52 59.06 -19.67
CA SER A 630 -7.50 58.26 -20.35
C SER A 630 -8.05 57.52 -21.57
N ALA A 631 -7.16 57.02 -22.44
CA ALA A 631 -7.55 56.23 -23.62
C ALA A 631 -8.26 54.90 -23.29
N GLN A 632 -8.25 54.48 -22.02
CA GLN A 632 -8.94 53.30 -21.51
C GLN A 632 -10.23 53.67 -20.73
N GLY A 633 -10.70 54.92 -20.85
CA GLY A 633 -11.95 55.39 -20.25
C GLY A 633 -11.88 55.75 -18.76
N CYS A 634 -10.70 55.70 -18.14
CA CYS A 634 -10.54 56.02 -16.72
C CYS A 634 -10.42 57.53 -16.52
N VAL A 635 -11.19 58.05 -15.57
CA VAL A 635 -11.25 59.49 -15.25
C VAL A 635 -10.43 59.82 -14.00
N ASN A 636 -9.87 61.02 -13.95
CA ASN A 636 -9.28 61.62 -12.76
C ASN A 636 -9.45 63.14 -12.81
N THR A 637 -9.37 63.81 -11.66
CA THR A 637 -9.57 65.28 -11.58
C THR A 637 -8.34 65.93 -10.98
N SER A 638 -7.87 67.02 -11.61
CA SER A 638 -6.77 67.81 -11.08
C SER A 638 -7.14 68.52 -9.77
N THR A 639 -6.13 68.95 -9.00
CA THR A 639 -6.31 70.10 -8.12
C THR A 639 -6.70 71.32 -8.96
N GLY A 640 -7.61 72.16 -8.47
CA GLY A 640 -8.02 73.37 -9.17
C GLY A 640 -6.93 74.44 -9.19
N VAL A 641 -6.91 75.27 -10.23
CA VAL A 641 -6.06 76.47 -10.34
C VAL A 641 -6.92 77.74 -10.21
N GLU A 642 -6.39 78.76 -9.54
CA GLU A 642 -7.01 80.08 -9.44
C GLU A 642 -6.49 81.00 -10.55
N GLN A 643 -7.35 81.41 -11.49
CA GLN A 643 -7.06 82.54 -12.37
C GLN A 643 -7.47 83.83 -11.65
N LYS A 644 -6.48 84.61 -11.23
CA LYS A 644 -6.66 85.90 -10.59
C LYS A 644 -7.00 86.99 -11.60
N VAL A 645 -7.89 87.90 -11.20
CA VAL A 645 -8.38 89.01 -12.03
C VAL A 645 -8.27 90.32 -11.25
N HIS A 646 -7.61 91.32 -11.83
CA HIS A 646 -7.43 92.65 -11.24
C HIS A 646 -8.13 93.76 -12.03
N ALA A 647 -8.45 94.85 -11.32
CA ALA A 647 -8.93 96.10 -11.91
C ALA A 647 -7.73 96.96 -12.37
N CYS A 648 -7.15 96.59 -13.51
CA CYS A 648 -6.05 97.36 -14.11
C CYS A 648 -6.54 98.71 -14.62
N VAL A 649 -5.92 99.80 -14.16
CA VAL A 649 -6.08 101.15 -14.74
C VAL A 649 -4.99 101.39 -15.79
N GLY A 650 -5.38 101.95 -16.94
CA GLY A 650 -4.48 102.19 -18.06
C GLY A 650 -3.68 103.50 -17.92
N ILE A 651 -2.58 103.62 -18.68
CA ILE A 651 -1.70 104.79 -18.68
C ILE A 651 -2.36 106.12 -19.10
N ASN A 652 -3.61 106.06 -19.61
CA ASN A 652 -4.37 107.22 -20.07
C ASN A 652 -4.90 108.14 -18.94
N GLU A 653 -4.83 107.74 -17.67
CA GLU A 653 -5.33 108.55 -16.54
C GLU A 653 -4.26 109.48 -15.92
N LEU A 654 -3.01 109.46 -16.42
CA LEU A 654 -1.86 110.16 -15.84
C LEU A 654 -1.53 111.52 -16.51
N GLY A 655 -2.55 112.24 -16.98
CA GLY A 655 -2.41 113.45 -17.82
C GLY A 655 -3.12 114.72 -17.35
N VAL A 656 -3.53 114.81 -16.08
CA VAL A 656 -4.53 115.81 -15.62
C VAL A 656 -3.96 117.22 -15.31
N LEU A 657 -2.65 117.37 -15.05
CA LEU A 657 -2.10 118.64 -14.56
C LEU A 657 -1.90 119.73 -15.63
N SER A 658 -1.44 119.36 -16.83
CA SER A 658 -0.90 120.32 -17.82
C SER A 658 -1.94 121.23 -18.50
N ASP A 659 -3.24 120.89 -18.44
CA ASP A 659 -4.31 121.76 -18.92
C ASP A 659 -4.81 122.75 -17.84
N GLU A 660 -4.44 122.55 -16.57
CA GLU A 660 -4.92 123.32 -15.43
C GLU A 660 -3.90 124.32 -14.86
N LEU A 661 -2.60 124.13 -15.09
CA LEU A 661 -1.54 125.05 -14.68
C LEU A 661 -1.41 126.24 -15.65
N ARG A 662 -1.63 127.45 -15.16
CA ARG A 662 -1.42 128.71 -15.90
C ARG A 662 -0.53 129.66 -15.11
N VAL A 663 0.40 130.33 -15.79
CA VAL A 663 1.27 131.35 -15.16
C VAL A 663 1.30 132.62 -16.01
N TYR A 664 0.89 133.74 -15.43
CA TYR A 664 0.71 135.01 -16.15
C TYR A 664 0.89 136.25 -15.24
N PRO A 665 1.37 137.40 -15.78
CA PRO A 665 1.99 137.56 -17.09
C PRO A 665 3.33 136.80 -17.16
N ASN A 666 3.66 136.26 -18.33
CA ASN A 666 4.92 135.57 -18.59
C ASN A 666 5.32 135.83 -20.05
N PRO A 667 6.31 136.71 -20.35
CA PRO A 667 7.23 137.37 -19.42
C PRO A 667 6.59 138.29 -18.37
N SER A 668 7.31 138.48 -17.26
CA SER A 668 6.93 139.35 -16.13
C SER A 668 8.02 140.39 -15.84
N ASN A 669 7.63 141.51 -15.23
CA ASN A 669 8.54 142.52 -14.69
C ASN A 669 8.77 142.31 -13.17
N GLY A 670 8.96 141.05 -12.76
CA GLY A 670 9.18 140.66 -11.35
C GLY A 670 7.98 140.06 -10.62
N ALA A 671 6.73 140.36 -10.98
CA ALA A 671 5.55 139.78 -10.31
C ALA A 671 4.66 138.98 -11.28
N PHE A 672 4.19 137.80 -10.85
CA PHE A 672 3.30 136.94 -11.65
C PHE A 672 2.34 136.11 -10.79
N THR A 673 1.20 135.74 -11.36
CA THR A 673 0.19 134.84 -10.79
C THR A 673 0.39 133.42 -11.32
N ILE A 674 0.35 132.44 -10.43
CA ILE A 674 0.17 131.02 -10.75
C ILE A 674 -1.28 130.65 -10.43
N GLU A 675 -1.94 130.01 -11.38
CA GLU A 675 -3.29 129.47 -11.27
C GLU A 675 -3.26 127.96 -11.54
N LEU A 676 -3.90 127.20 -10.64
CA LEU A 676 -3.84 125.75 -10.52
C LEU A 676 -5.21 125.28 -10.01
N ASN A 677 -6.16 125.07 -10.94
CA ASN A 677 -7.59 124.88 -10.66
C ASN A 677 -7.96 123.49 -10.08
N ASN A 678 -7.13 122.98 -9.16
CA ASN A 678 -7.14 121.61 -8.66
C ASN A 678 -7.46 121.54 -7.14
N GLY A 679 -8.62 122.11 -6.76
CA GLY A 679 -9.39 121.68 -5.60
C GLY A 679 -8.80 121.86 -4.21
N GLY A 680 -7.97 122.88 -3.96
CA GLY A 680 -7.51 123.19 -2.59
C GLY A 680 -6.40 122.28 -2.01
N LEU A 681 -5.85 121.37 -2.81
CA LEU A 681 -4.78 120.46 -2.39
C LEU A 681 -3.47 121.20 -2.08
N GLN A 682 -2.67 120.69 -1.14
CA GLN A 682 -1.36 121.28 -0.82
C GLN A 682 -0.37 121.08 -1.97
N LYS A 683 0.14 122.19 -2.50
CA LYS A 683 1.07 122.27 -3.64
C LYS A 683 2.37 122.90 -3.17
N THR A 684 3.51 122.30 -3.52
CA THR A 684 4.84 122.88 -3.29
C THR A 684 5.34 123.53 -4.57
N LEU A 685 5.78 124.78 -4.46
CA LEU A 685 6.28 125.62 -5.54
C LEU A 685 7.77 125.86 -5.33
N GLU A 686 8.59 125.53 -6.31
CA GLU A 686 10.04 125.70 -6.25
C GLU A 686 10.52 126.41 -7.52
N LEU A 687 11.10 127.60 -7.38
CA LEU A 687 11.66 128.36 -8.49
C LEU A 687 13.18 128.16 -8.52
N PHE A 688 13.72 127.83 -9.69
CA PHE A 688 15.13 127.58 -9.94
C PHE A 688 15.69 128.55 -10.99
N ASP A 689 16.93 128.98 -10.83
CA ASP A 689 17.66 129.71 -11.88
C ASP A 689 18.31 128.76 -12.91
N LEU A 690 18.92 129.32 -13.96
CA LEU A 690 19.58 128.55 -15.02
C LEU A 690 20.76 127.68 -14.56
N THR A 691 21.27 127.84 -13.33
CA THR A 691 22.30 126.97 -12.75
C THR A 691 21.72 125.78 -11.97
N GLY A 692 20.38 125.67 -11.90
CA GLY A 692 19.69 124.67 -11.09
C GLY A 692 19.64 125.00 -9.59
N ARG A 693 20.09 126.20 -9.19
CA ARG A 693 19.98 126.68 -7.81
C ARG A 693 18.55 127.13 -7.54
N LYS A 694 17.95 126.64 -6.45
CA LYS A 694 16.63 127.07 -5.97
C LYS A 694 16.73 128.50 -5.44
N VAL A 695 15.95 129.42 -6.01
CA VAL A 695 15.91 130.85 -5.66
C VAL A 695 14.67 131.23 -4.84
N LEU A 696 13.59 130.44 -4.92
CA LEU A 696 12.39 130.61 -4.09
C LEU A 696 11.74 129.24 -3.83
N SER A 697 11.15 129.06 -2.65
CA SER A 697 10.33 127.90 -2.31
C SER A 697 9.12 128.36 -1.50
N ASN A 698 7.92 127.87 -1.84
CA ASN A 698 6.69 128.18 -1.11
C ASN A 698 5.73 126.98 -1.13
N THR A 699 4.82 126.89 -0.16
CA THR A 699 3.81 125.83 -0.06
C THR A 699 2.43 126.46 0.11
N THR A 700 1.48 126.11 -0.75
CA THR A 700 0.14 126.71 -0.75
C THR A 700 -0.93 125.66 -1.00
N SER A 701 -2.08 125.80 -0.34
CA SER A 701 -3.31 125.07 -0.69
C SER A 701 -4.20 125.85 -1.65
N ASN A 702 -3.88 127.11 -1.96
CA ASN A 702 -4.75 127.93 -2.80
C ASN A 702 -4.68 127.52 -4.28
N ASP A 703 -5.79 127.67 -4.99
CA ASP A 703 -5.84 127.46 -6.45
C ASP A 703 -5.31 128.66 -7.26
N LYS A 704 -5.08 129.81 -6.60
CA LYS A 704 -4.32 130.94 -7.16
C LYS A 704 -3.33 131.50 -6.13
N ILE A 705 -2.14 131.89 -6.59
CA ILE A 705 -1.11 132.52 -5.78
C ILE A 705 -0.32 133.53 -6.61
N ASN A 706 -0.04 134.71 -6.04
CA ASN A 706 0.88 135.67 -6.62
C ASN A 706 2.27 135.43 -6.02
N LEU A 707 3.29 135.36 -6.87
CA LEU A 707 4.69 135.37 -6.47
C LEU A 707 5.34 136.68 -6.93
N ASP A 708 6.07 137.31 -6.03
CA ASP A 708 6.94 138.44 -6.33
C ASP A 708 8.40 137.96 -6.27
N VAL A 709 9.12 138.24 -7.34
CA VAL A 709 10.55 137.97 -7.55
C VAL A 709 11.26 139.22 -8.10
N SER A 710 10.75 140.41 -7.77
CA SER A 710 11.29 141.71 -8.19
C SER A 710 12.75 141.91 -7.76
N GLU A 711 13.21 141.25 -6.71
CA GLU A 711 14.62 141.28 -6.24
C GLU A 711 15.59 140.39 -7.06
N LEU A 712 15.09 139.42 -7.83
CA LEU A 712 15.95 138.54 -8.64
C LEU A 712 16.51 139.27 -9.89
N GLN A 713 17.57 138.74 -10.51
CA GLN A 713 18.08 139.29 -11.78
C GLN A 713 17.15 138.93 -12.95
N ASN A 714 17.16 139.76 -14.00
CA ASN A 714 16.34 139.53 -15.19
C ASN A 714 16.93 138.37 -15.99
N GLY A 715 16.08 137.46 -16.50
CA GLY A 715 16.52 136.17 -17.02
C GLY A 715 15.42 135.11 -17.07
N ILE A 716 15.82 133.86 -17.25
CA ILE A 716 14.93 132.69 -17.31
C ILE A 716 15.02 131.91 -16.00
N TYR A 717 13.86 131.49 -15.50
CA TYR A 717 13.72 130.65 -14.32
C TYR A 717 12.80 129.46 -14.64
N PHE A 718 12.90 128.38 -13.87
CA PHE A 718 12.02 127.23 -13.97
C PHE A 718 11.23 127.06 -12.67
N LEU A 719 9.90 127.10 -12.78
CA LEU A 719 8.96 126.88 -11.69
C LEU A 719 8.52 125.42 -11.71
N ASN A 720 8.94 124.65 -10.70
CA ASN A 720 8.43 123.31 -10.47
C ASN A 720 7.20 123.40 -9.55
N VAL A 721 6.08 122.83 -9.98
CA VAL A 721 4.86 122.67 -9.18
C VAL A 721 4.74 121.20 -8.81
N LYS A 722 4.69 120.90 -7.51
CA LYS A 722 4.60 119.53 -6.98
C LYS A 722 3.30 119.36 -6.20
N SER A 723 2.52 118.35 -6.54
CA SER A 723 1.31 117.92 -5.81
C SER A 723 1.46 116.46 -5.37
N ASN A 724 0.41 115.91 -4.75
CA ASN A 724 0.24 114.48 -4.57
C ASN A 724 -0.09 113.73 -5.89
N THR A 725 -0.49 114.44 -6.95
CA THR A 725 -0.87 113.89 -8.25
C THR A 725 0.23 113.93 -9.31
N GLY A 726 1.31 114.71 -9.09
CA GLY A 726 2.44 114.76 -10.02
C GLY A 726 3.40 115.92 -9.78
N VAL A 727 4.29 116.12 -10.75
CA VAL A 727 5.23 117.26 -10.80
C VAL A 727 5.21 117.85 -12.21
N GLU A 728 4.96 119.14 -12.31
CA GLU A 728 5.01 119.91 -13.56
C GLU A 728 6.10 120.97 -13.50
N THR A 729 6.60 121.45 -14.65
CA THR A 729 7.68 122.44 -14.73
C THR A 729 7.40 123.48 -15.81
N VAL A 730 7.22 124.74 -15.38
CA VAL A 730 6.92 125.88 -16.27
C VAL A 730 8.11 126.82 -16.36
N LYS A 731 8.48 127.21 -17.59
CA LYS A 731 9.49 128.23 -17.84
C LYS A 731 8.91 129.62 -17.56
N ILE A 732 9.55 130.36 -16.66
CA ILE A 732 9.25 131.75 -16.32
C ILE A 732 10.31 132.66 -16.96
N VAL A 733 9.89 133.80 -17.50
CA VAL A 733 10.80 134.84 -17.99
C VAL A 733 10.60 136.12 -17.17
N LYS A 734 11.68 136.63 -16.56
CA LYS A 734 11.72 137.96 -15.98
C LYS A 734 12.47 138.90 -16.94
N GLN A 735 11.87 140.04 -17.27
CA GLN A 735 12.46 141.10 -18.09
C GLN A 735 12.79 142.34 -17.27
#